data_AF-A0A3C0DZD9-F1
#
_entry.id   AF-A0A3C0DZD9-F1
#
_cell.length_a   1.000
_cell.length_b   1.000
_cell.length_c   1.000
_cell.angle_alpha   90.00
_cell.angle_beta   90.00
_cell.angle_gamma   90.00
#
_symmetry.space_group_name_H-M   'P 1'
#
loop_
_entity.id
_entity.type
_entity.pdbx_description
1 polymer ?
#
loop_
_entity_poly.entity_id
_entity_poly.type
_entity_poly.pdbx_seq_one_letter_code
_entity_poly.pdbx_strand_id
1 'polypeptide(L)'
;MKKFLTLALGFMAICQMDAQVRYLNEVFTDVNVTTDVLYGQNVTVLPLLQGAPPSAQPLVCDIYEPAGDTETDRPLMIYIHTGNFLPQYLNGSAVGTKSDSVAVELCSRYAKMGYVVASIDYRLGWNPTAATQSERTYQLINAAYRGVQDARTAVRFFRKSVAESGDPYGIDADKIGYLGEGTGGYVSYAASTISDYNDIILDDNGLPIAKFWTGTPGEADYIPMVIEAVNGDPEAITDGYAPAGVFGPDPVQLCIANHVGYSSEVSFQMNLGGALGDLNWLDSGDPAMISFQTPVDQFAPYTTGVLVVPTTGENVVEVSGAYDIHAEINAQAAPNNNAAFQALGLSDVFSNQAVANGNMGWDGLYPVKNDNVGGVATQPFDGAPWQWWDVAYTELVDAANGTTIAQTQLTLNPNMGPLEGRAYCDTIVGYSAPRLAALLDLASAGPGCTDSDACNYNTLATSDDGSCTYADAGYDCAGNAIAPGCTDPMACNYDNTAQTDDGSCGYFDSSTVPTGTETPWVVGLTVTGTAFEAFGAGCEADGGVNPNVSINGVIVGDGSAPLSMAGIQDPTGLLGELAALASTVGFSICGDNITVAALGNIIPMVGNGQFWISPIPVNEDGQYLWAAPLGNFPVGCADPAANNFSSPCDLSLACTYDVSFAVDMAGYDGSYGMVNLNGSFNGWCGDCTPMSDDDGDGVYEVTVALPLGTIEYKFTVDGWTDQENFTPGDACTSTIDGFTNRTHDVAGSSALDVVCWESCEACPTQGCTDPAFAEFDPYAGIDDGSCQNLVVAGCVYEAATNFNPLANDDDGSCEFEDGGNNDCPADLDQDGTVATADLLLFLSGFGQSCN
;
A
#
# COMPACT_ATOMS: atom_id res chain seq x y z
N MET A 1 -61.83 53.65 -41.22
CA MET A 1 -60.86 54.14 -42.22
C MET A 1 -59.47 53.73 -41.77
N LYS A 2 -58.71 53.14 -42.70
CA LYS A 2 -57.42 52.45 -42.53
C LYS A 2 -56.27 53.38 -42.12
N LYS A 3 -55.33 52.84 -41.32
CA LYS A 3 -53.85 53.07 -41.29
C LYS A 3 -53.34 52.37 -40.00
N PHE A 4 -52.93 51.09 -40.02
CA PHE A 4 -51.58 50.58 -40.33
C PHE A 4 -50.44 51.52 -39.92
N LEU A 5 -49.87 51.27 -38.73
CA LEU A 5 -48.48 51.55 -38.43
C LEU A 5 -47.90 50.31 -37.73
N THR A 6 -47.01 49.64 -38.45
CA THR A 6 -46.23 48.48 -38.03
C THR A 6 -45.07 48.96 -37.15
N LEU A 7 -44.99 48.50 -35.90
CA LEU A 7 -43.74 48.56 -35.13
C LEU A 7 -43.28 47.12 -34.96
N ALA A 8 -42.24 46.75 -35.71
CA ALA A 8 -41.52 45.51 -35.53
C ALA A 8 -40.69 45.61 -34.26
N LEU A 9 -41.07 44.91 -33.19
CA LEU A 9 -40.11 44.46 -32.19
C LEU A 9 -39.59 43.11 -32.68
N GLY A 10 -38.35 43.11 -33.19
CA GLY A 10 -37.57 41.90 -33.31
C GLY A 10 -37.30 41.38 -31.90
N PHE A 11 -37.82 40.19 -31.60
CA PHE A 11 -37.39 39.38 -30.48
C PHE A 11 -35.96 38.92 -30.81
N MET A 12 -34.97 39.61 -30.25
CA MET A 12 -33.59 39.11 -30.22
C MET A 12 -33.57 38.11 -29.07
N ALA A 13 -33.83 36.83 -29.38
CA ALA A 13 -33.54 35.74 -28.48
C ALA A 13 -32.02 35.66 -28.37
N ILE A 14 -31.47 36.24 -27.30
CA ILE A 14 -30.11 35.98 -26.88
C ILE A 14 -30.16 34.57 -26.26
N CYS A 15 -29.78 33.56 -27.04
CA CYS A 15 -29.31 32.31 -26.46
C CYS A 15 -28.01 32.65 -25.75
N GLN A 16 -28.05 32.79 -24.43
CA GLN A 16 -26.86 32.74 -23.60
C GLN A 16 -26.50 31.25 -23.49
N MET A 17 -25.48 30.84 -24.25
CA MET A 17 -24.80 29.55 -24.04
C MET A 17 -23.52 29.82 -23.25
N ASP A 18 -23.40 29.06 -22.17
CA ASP A 18 -22.22 28.55 -21.45
C ASP A 18 -21.08 29.53 -21.16
N ALA A 19 -20.92 29.84 -19.87
CA ALA A 19 -19.74 30.52 -19.40
C ALA A 19 -18.82 29.46 -18.78
N GLN A 20 -17.94 28.90 -19.61
CA GLN A 20 -16.68 28.29 -19.23
C GLN A 20 -15.61 29.11 -19.98
N VAL A 21 -14.48 29.41 -19.36
CA VAL A 21 -13.48 30.29 -19.98
C VAL A 21 -12.49 29.44 -20.77
N ARG A 22 -12.46 29.64 -22.09
CA ARG A 22 -11.48 29.02 -22.99
C ARG A 22 -10.06 29.20 -22.44
N TYR A 23 -9.23 28.17 -22.57
CA TYR A 23 -7.86 28.05 -22.05
C TYR A 23 -7.72 27.93 -20.53
N LEU A 24 -8.80 28.15 -19.76
CA LEU A 24 -8.86 27.92 -18.31
C LEU A 24 -9.70 26.67 -17.96
N ASN A 25 -10.73 26.38 -18.75
CA ASN A 25 -11.66 25.28 -18.53
C ASN A 25 -11.81 24.44 -19.81
N GLU A 26 -12.20 23.18 -19.67
CA GLU A 26 -12.60 22.34 -20.80
C GLU A 26 -13.92 22.86 -21.38
N VAL A 27 -13.85 23.51 -22.55
CA VAL A 27 -15.01 24.11 -23.24
C VAL A 27 -15.48 23.28 -24.45
N PHE A 28 -14.69 22.29 -24.86
CA PHE A 28 -15.03 21.35 -25.92
C PHE A 28 -15.27 19.96 -25.32
N THR A 29 -16.27 19.24 -25.82
CA THR A 29 -16.62 17.89 -25.33
C THR A 29 -15.72 16.81 -25.89
N ASP A 30 -15.20 17.00 -27.11
CA ASP A 30 -14.51 16.00 -27.90
C ASP A 30 -13.20 16.53 -28.50
N VAL A 31 -12.30 15.59 -28.84
CA VAL A 31 -10.98 15.87 -29.43
C VAL A 31 -10.81 15.04 -30.71
N ASN A 32 -10.29 15.66 -31.76
CA ASN A 32 -9.83 14.98 -32.95
C ASN A 32 -8.35 14.61 -32.78
N VAL A 33 -8.00 13.36 -33.03
CA VAL A 33 -6.61 12.88 -32.95
C VAL A 33 -6.13 12.46 -34.33
N THR A 34 -5.05 13.08 -34.81
CA THR A 34 -4.34 12.66 -36.02
C THR A 34 -3.04 11.98 -35.62
N THR A 35 -2.93 10.68 -35.88
CA THR A 35 -1.80 9.85 -35.40
C THR A 35 -0.65 9.78 -36.41
N ASP A 36 0.55 9.55 -35.90
CA ASP A 36 1.78 9.31 -36.66
C ASP A 36 2.10 10.39 -37.72
N VAL A 37 1.86 11.65 -37.39
CA VAL A 37 2.24 12.79 -38.22
C VAL A 37 3.77 12.91 -38.25
N LEU A 38 4.34 12.82 -39.45
CA LEU A 38 5.78 12.93 -39.65
C LEU A 38 6.24 14.38 -39.44
N TYR A 39 6.93 14.65 -38.34
CA TYR A 39 7.51 15.96 -38.06
C TYR A 39 8.99 16.05 -38.40
N GLY A 40 9.69 14.95 -38.69
CA GLY A 40 11.09 14.98 -39.08
C GLY A 40 11.66 13.60 -39.42
N GLN A 41 12.95 13.54 -39.73
CA GLN A 41 13.68 12.29 -39.90
C GLN A 41 15.07 12.43 -39.29
N ASN A 42 15.50 11.46 -38.49
CA ASN A 42 16.84 11.49 -37.90
C ASN A 42 17.41 10.07 -37.74
N VAL A 43 18.58 9.90 -37.13
CA VAL A 43 19.25 8.59 -37.02
C VAL A 43 19.13 8.02 -35.62
N THR A 44 18.62 6.79 -35.52
CA THR A 44 18.49 6.03 -34.28
C THR A 44 19.70 5.15 -34.01
N VAL A 45 19.99 4.97 -32.72
CA VAL A 45 21.09 4.13 -32.24
C VAL A 45 20.62 2.83 -31.60
N LEU A 46 19.30 2.60 -31.48
CA LEU A 46 18.75 1.35 -30.96
C LEU A 46 19.33 0.07 -31.62
N PRO A 47 19.56 0.03 -32.95
CA PRO A 47 20.18 -1.14 -33.57
C PRO A 47 21.55 -1.51 -32.99
N LEU A 48 22.30 -0.54 -32.42
CA LEU A 48 23.60 -0.80 -31.78
C LEU A 48 23.47 -1.73 -30.59
N LEU A 49 22.34 -1.67 -29.85
CA LEU A 49 22.06 -2.57 -28.74
C LEU A 49 21.96 -4.03 -29.19
N GLN A 50 21.76 -4.26 -30.49
CA GLN A 50 21.69 -5.58 -31.13
C GLN A 50 22.88 -5.84 -32.08
N GLY A 51 23.93 -5.02 -32.02
CA GLY A 51 25.15 -5.16 -32.82
C GLY A 51 24.99 -4.74 -34.30
N ALA A 52 23.93 -4.01 -34.64
CA ALA A 52 23.69 -3.46 -35.97
C ALA A 52 24.01 -1.95 -36.02
N PRO A 53 24.43 -1.40 -37.18
CA PRO A 53 24.78 0.02 -37.28
C PRO A 53 23.55 0.94 -37.09
N PRO A 54 23.76 2.22 -36.73
CA PRO A 54 22.69 3.22 -36.68
C PRO A 54 21.93 3.32 -38.01
N SER A 55 20.65 3.64 -37.94
CA SER A 55 19.77 3.70 -39.11
C SER A 55 18.82 4.89 -39.05
N ALA A 56 18.34 5.33 -40.22
CA ALA A 56 17.36 6.41 -40.27
C ALA A 56 16.03 5.96 -39.64
N GLN A 57 15.46 6.82 -38.80
CA GLN A 57 14.19 6.68 -38.12
C GLN A 57 13.31 7.90 -38.46
N PRO A 58 12.05 7.69 -38.90
CA PRO A 58 11.08 8.80 -38.97
C PRO A 58 10.73 9.27 -37.56
N LEU A 59 10.61 10.59 -37.40
CA LEU A 59 10.14 11.21 -36.16
C LEU A 59 8.66 11.55 -36.32
N VAL A 60 7.82 10.98 -35.46
CA VAL A 60 6.36 11.05 -35.58
C VAL A 60 5.71 11.57 -34.31
N CYS A 61 4.54 12.20 -34.46
CA CYS A 61 3.74 12.67 -33.33
C CYS A 61 2.25 12.43 -33.55
N ASP A 62 1.51 12.40 -32.45
CA ASP A 62 0.05 12.41 -32.46
C ASP A 62 -0.43 13.83 -32.13
N ILE A 63 -1.32 14.37 -32.97
CA ILE A 63 -1.84 15.73 -32.84
C ILE A 63 -3.27 15.68 -32.32
N TYR A 64 -3.52 16.37 -31.21
CA TYR A 64 -4.80 16.50 -30.52
C TYR A 64 -5.34 17.91 -30.77
N GLU A 65 -6.54 18.00 -31.34
CA GLU A 65 -7.22 19.25 -31.63
C GLU A 65 -8.65 19.24 -31.08
N PRO A 66 -9.15 20.34 -30.51
CA PRO A 66 -10.55 20.45 -30.10
C PRO A 66 -11.50 20.22 -31.28
N ALA A 67 -12.47 19.32 -31.10
CA ALA A 67 -13.45 19.04 -32.13
C ALA A 67 -14.43 20.22 -32.29
N GLY A 68 -14.61 20.70 -33.52
CA GLY A 68 -15.55 21.78 -33.83
C GLY A 68 -15.06 23.19 -33.48
N ASP A 69 -13.82 23.34 -33.04
CA ASP A 69 -13.20 24.65 -32.84
C ASP A 69 -13.05 25.41 -34.17
N THR A 70 -13.24 26.72 -34.08
CA THR A 70 -13.15 27.64 -35.24
C THR A 70 -12.01 28.64 -35.12
N GLU A 71 -11.32 28.67 -33.97
CA GLU A 71 -10.12 29.48 -33.78
C GLU A 71 -8.96 28.91 -34.59
N THR A 72 -8.17 29.80 -35.18
CA THR A 72 -7.05 29.46 -36.05
C THR A 72 -5.71 29.96 -35.52
N ASP A 73 -5.68 30.74 -34.44
CA ASP A 73 -4.46 31.22 -33.78
C ASP A 73 -4.32 30.57 -32.39
N ARG A 74 -4.28 29.23 -32.34
CA ARG A 74 -4.29 28.46 -31.09
C ARG A 74 -2.88 28.24 -30.53
N PRO A 75 -2.67 28.27 -29.20
CA PRO A 75 -1.40 27.88 -28.63
C PRO A 75 -1.14 26.39 -28.82
N LEU A 76 0.14 26.04 -29.02
CA LEU A 76 0.60 24.67 -29.21
C LEU A 76 1.42 24.20 -28.01
N MET A 77 1.11 23.00 -27.53
CA MET A 77 1.91 22.29 -26.53
C MET A 77 2.55 21.05 -27.16
N ILE A 78 3.88 20.91 -27.04
CA ILE A 78 4.60 19.71 -27.42
C ILE A 78 4.74 18.82 -26.19
N TYR A 79 4.03 17.68 -26.16
CA TYR A 79 4.14 16.69 -25.10
C TYR A 79 5.29 15.72 -25.38
N ILE A 80 6.15 15.49 -24.38
CA ILE A 80 7.32 14.62 -24.47
C ILE A 80 7.23 13.58 -23.35
N HIS A 81 7.07 12.31 -23.75
CA HIS A 81 6.82 11.19 -22.83
C HIS A 81 8.06 10.77 -22.01
N THR A 82 7.83 10.02 -20.93
CA THR A 82 8.88 9.38 -20.12
C THR A 82 9.49 8.14 -20.82
N GLY A 83 10.26 7.34 -20.09
CA GLY A 83 10.66 6.00 -20.54
C GLY A 83 12.16 5.73 -20.49
N ASN A 84 12.93 6.50 -19.71
CA ASN A 84 14.36 6.26 -19.49
C ASN A 84 15.15 6.16 -20.81
N PHE A 85 14.73 6.89 -21.86
CA PHE A 85 15.31 6.82 -23.21
C PHE A 85 15.42 5.41 -23.81
N LEU A 86 14.56 4.48 -23.40
CA LEU A 86 14.51 3.10 -23.90
C LEU A 86 13.08 2.77 -24.33
N PRO A 87 12.88 1.83 -25.28
CA PRO A 87 11.55 1.39 -25.65
C PRO A 87 10.78 0.88 -24.42
N GLN A 88 9.46 1.06 -24.41
CA GLN A 88 8.57 0.54 -23.38
C GLN A 88 8.89 -0.94 -23.08
N TYR A 89 8.80 -1.31 -21.81
CA TYR A 89 9.22 -2.59 -21.22
C TYR A 89 10.73 -2.85 -21.19
N LEU A 90 11.49 -2.48 -22.24
CA LEU A 90 12.96 -2.53 -22.17
C LEU A 90 13.53 -1.47 -21.21
N ASN A 91 12.76 -0.41 -20.98
CA ASN A 91 13.02 0.60 -19.98
C ASN A 91 12.68 0.18 -18.54
N GLY A 92 12.22 -1.06 -18.33
CA GLY A 92 11.82 -1.57 -17.01
C GLY A 92 10.49 -1.01 -16.50
N SER A 93 9.70 -0.38 -17.38
CA SER A 93 8.42 0.26 -17.04
C SER A 93 7.32 -0.15 -18.04
N ALA A 94 6.07 0.01 -17.60
CA ALA A 94 4.87 -0.23 -18.39
C ALA A 94 4.47 1.00 -19.20
N VAL A 95 5.15 2.12 -19.00
CA VAL A 95 4.99 3.37 -19.77
C VAL A 95 6.29 3.69 -20.50
N GLY A 96 6.28 4.69 -21.37
CA GLY A 96 7.42 5.17 -22.14
C GLY A 96 7.11 5.43 -23.61
N THR A 97 5.89 5.86 -23.92
CA THR A 97 5.41 6.09 -25.30
C THR A 97 4.54 7.34 -25.39
N LYS A 98 4.44 7.93 -26.58
CA LYS A 98 3.49 9.04 -26.85
C LYS A 98 2.02 8.72 -26.57
N SER A 99 1.69 7.42 -26.43
CA SER A 99 0.35 6.88 -26.23
C SER A 99 0.08 6.38 -24.80
N ASP A 100 0.96 6.68 -23.85
CA ASP A 100 0.74 6.31 -22.45
C ASP A 100 -0.53 6.97 -21.91
N SER A 101 -1.18 6.33 -20.93
CA SER A 101 -2.50 6.76 -20.48
C SER A 101 -2.52 8.22 -19.98
N VAL A 102 -1.50 8.63 -19.22
CA VAL A 102 -1.35 10.02 -18.76
C VAL A 102 -1.09 10.99 -19.90
N ALA A 103 -0.34 10.58 -20.92
CA ALA A 103 -0.08 11.39 -22.11
C ALA A 103 -1.38 11.67 -22.86
N VAL A 104 -2.17 10.63 -23.12
CA VAL A 104 -3.46 10.74 -23.80
C VAL A 104 -4.42 11.62 -23.01
N GLU A 105 -4.48 11.46 -21.69
CA GLU A 105 -5.34 12.25 -20.80
C GLU A 105 -4.98 13.74 -20.82
N LEU A 106 -3.72 14.09 -20.53
CA LEU A 106 -3.28 15.48 -20.51
C LEU A 106 -3.41 16.14 -21.89
N CYS A 107 -3.00 15.45 -22.97
CA CYS A 107 -3.15 15.96 -24.32
C CYS A 107 -4.62 16.24 -24.67
N SER A 108 -5.52 15.33 -24.28
CA SER A 108 -6.95 15.50 -24.52
C SER A 108 -7.53 16.65 -23.72
N ARG A 109 -7.15 16.82 -22.45
CA ARG A 109 -7.66 17.92 -21.60
C ARG A 109 -7.25 19.29 -22.09
N TYR A 110 -5.96 19.49 -22.37
CA TYR A 110 -5.52 20.76 -22.95
C TYR A 110 -6.16 21.00 -24.33
N ALA A 111 -6.33 19.97 -25.16
CA ALA A 111 -7.07 20.11 -26.41
C ALA A 111 -8.53 20.57 -26.16
N LYS A 112 -9.24 19.97 -25.20
CA LYS A 112 -10.59 20.37 -24.79
C LYS A 112 -10.68 21.78 -24.19
N MET A 113 -9.56 22.34 -23.71
CA MET A 113 -9.48 23.74 -23.29
C MET A 113 -9.24 24.71 -24.45
N GLY A 114 -8.93 24.21 -25.65
CA GLY A 114 -8.73 25.00 -26.86
C GLY A 114 -7.29 25.10 -27.36
N TYR A 115 -6.36 24.35 -26.75
CA TYR A 115 -4.98 24.21 -27.22
C TYR A 115 -4.89 23.21 -28.39
N VAL A 116 -3.81 23.27 -29.16
CA VAL A 116 -3.35 22.12 -29.96
C VAL A 116 -2.25 21.43 -29.16
N VAL A 117 -2.27 20.09 -29.11
CA VAL A 117 -1.21 19.32 -28.42
C VAL A 117 -0.59 18.33 -29.38
N ALA A 118 0.74 18.29 -29.45
CA ALA A 118 1.48 17.32 -30.25
C ALA A 118 2.32 16.42 -29.33
N SER A 119 1.90 15.16 -29.17
CA SER A 119 2.63 14.14 -28.41
C SER A 119 3.68 13.49 -29.30
N ILE A 120 4.96 13.79 -29.07
CA ILE A 120 6.05 13.36 -29.94
C ILE A 120 6.65 12.02 -29.49
N ASP A 121 7.00 11.16 -30.45
CA ASP A 121 8.01 10.12 -30.24
C ASP A 121 9.38 10.69 -30.62
N TYR A 122 10.32 10.66 -29.68
CA TYR A 122 11.70 11.10 -29.88
C TYR A 122 12.67 9.89 -29.93
N ARG A 123 13.91 10.10 -30.40
CA ARG A 123 14.87 9.01 -30.54
C ARG A 123 15.31 8.47 -29.19
N LEU A 124 15.17 7.16 -29.05
CA LEU A 124 15.59 6.39 -27.89
C LEU A 124 16.94 5.69 -28.15
N GLY A 125 17.53 5.16 -27.08
CA GLY A 125 18.59 4.16 -27.12
C GLY A 125 19.84 4.54 -26.34
N TRP A 126 20.18 3.74 -25.34
CA TRP A 126 21.45 3.77 -24.61
C TRP A 126 21.64 2.43 -23.88
N ASN A 127 22.84 2.14 -23.37
CA ASN A 127 23.10 0.90 -22.63
C ASN A 127 23.15 1.14 -21.11
N PRO A 128 22.08 0.84 -20.35
CA PRO A 128 22.05 1.01 -18.90
C PRO A 128 22.92 -0.01 -18.15
N THR A 129 23.32 -1.11 -18.78
CA THR A 129 24.13 -2.18 -18.18
C THR A 129 25.62 -2.04 -18.52
N ALA A 130 26.07 -0.87 -18.99
CA ALA A 130 27.49 -0.64 -19.23
C ALA A 130 28.29 -0.79 -17.91
N ALA A 131 29.48 -1.38 -18.03
CA ALA A 131 30.26 -1.85 -16.88
C ALA A 131 30.74 -0.72 -15.98
N THR A 132 30.95 0.48 -16.53
CA THR A 132 31.41 1.64 -15.78
C THR A 132 30.35 2.75 -15.76
N GLN A 133 30.30 3.51 -14.66
CA GLN A 133 29.44 4.69 -14.55
C GLN A 133 29.73 5.72 -15.66
N SER A 134 31.01 5.90 -16.04
CA SER A 134 31.41 6.82 -17.12
C SER A 134 30.78 6.43 -18.46
N GLU A 135 30.79 5.14 -18.82
CA GLU A 135 30.16 4.65 -20.05
C GLU A 135 28.64 4.81 -20.04
N ARG A 136 28.00 4.58 -18.88
CA ARG A 136 26.56 4.83 -18.72
C ARG A 136 26.23 6.31 -18.88
N THR A 137 27.01 7.18 -18.24
CA THR A 137 26.86 8.64 -18.28
C THR A 137 27.00 9.17 -19.70
N TYR A 138 28.06 8.79 -20.41
CA TYR A 138 28.28 9.16 -21.81
C TYR A 138 27.08 8.77 -22.70
N GLN A 139 26.59 7.53 -22.57
CA GLN A 139 25.50 7.05 -23.42
C GLN A 139 24.16 7.71 -23.08
N LEU A 140 23.87 7.95 -21.79
CA LEU A 140 22.64 8.62 -21.36
C LEU A 140 22.62 10.09 -21.77
N ILE A 141 23.72 10.83 -21.61
CA ILE A 141 23.84 12.22 -22.09
C ILE A 141 23.59 12.29 -23.59
N ASN A 142 24.17 11.37 -24.36
CA ASN A 142 23.93 11.29 -25.80
C ASN A 142 22.46 10.95 -26.15
N ALA A 143 21.75 10.22 -25.29
CA ALA A 143 20.32 9.94 -25.47
C ALA A 143 19.47 11.18 -25.18
N ALA A 144 19.74 11.89 -24.09
CA ALA A 144 19.10 13.16 -23.77
C ALA A 144 19.34 14.21 -24.88
N TYR A 145 20.58 14.30 -25.39
CA TYR A 145 20.94 15.21 -26.47
C TYR A 145 20.13 14.96 -27.75
N ARG A 146 19.92 13.68 -28.12
CA ARG A 146 19.04 13.35 -29.26
C ARG A 146 17.59 13.74 -29.00
N GLY A 147 17.10 13.57 -27.78
CA GLY A 147 15.77 14.05 -27.38
C GLY A 147 15.62 15.56 -27.56
N VAL A 148 16.62 16.35 -27.13
CA VAL A 148 16.63 17.82 -27.30
C VAL A 148 16.55 18.20 -28.78
N GLN A 149 17.37 17.59 -29.62
CA GLN A 149 17.35 17.79 -31.07
C GLN A 149 15.98 17.50 -31.70
N ASP A 150 15.33 16.42 -31.25
CA ASP A 150 14.05 15.98 -31.79
C ASP A 150 12.89 16.88 -31.32
N ALA A 151 12.90 17.31 -30.04
CA ALA A 151 11.94 18.28 -29.51
C ALA A 151 12.02 19.63 -30.25
N ARG A 152 13.23 20.16 -30.44
CA ARG A 152 13.46 21.38 -31.22
C ARG A 152 13.05 21.22 -32.69
N THR A 153 13.23 20.02 -33.24
CA THR A 153 12.76 19.69 -34.59
C THR A 153 11.24 19.77 -34.71
N ALA A 154 10.50 19.32 -33.69
CA ALA A 154 9.05 19.43 -33.66
C ALA A 154 8.59 20.90 -33.67
N VAL A 155 9.18 21.77 -32.83
CA VAL A 155 8.82 23.21 -32.82
C VAL A 155 9.05 23.85 -34.20
N ARG A 156 10.21 23.59 -34.82
CA ARG A 156 10.51 24.09 -36.16
C ARG A 156 9.56 23.54 -37.23
N PHE A 157 9.16 22.28 -37.13
CA PHE A 157 8.18 21.68 -38.04
C PHE A 157 6.86 22.45 -38.02
N PHE A 158 6.35 22.75 -36.83
CA PHE A 158 5.10 23.49 -36.67
C PHE A 158 5.19 24.91 -37.21
N ARG A 159 6.27 25.65 -36.88
CA ARG A 159 6.51 26.99 -37.46
C ARG A 159 6.63 26.98 -38.98
N LYS A 160 7.33 25.99 -39.54
CA LYS A 160 7.42 25.78 -40.99
C LYS A 160 6.06 25.49 -41.60
N SER A 161 5.20 24.73 -40.91
CA SER A 161 3.85 24.42 -41.40
C SER A 161 2.96 25.67 -41.47
N VAL A 162 3.08 26.60 -40.51
CA VAL A 162 2.41 27.90 -40.56
C VAL A 162 2.93 28.72 -41.75
N ALA A 163 4.25 28.82 -41.89
CA ALA A 163 4.89 29.67 -42.91
C ALA A 163 4.71 29.17 -44.35
N GLU A 164 4.74 27.85 -44.57
CA GLU A 164 4.83 27.24 -45.91
C GLU A 164 3.64 26.36 -46.28
N SER A 165 2.92 25.79 -45.31
CA SER A 165 1.86 24.81 -45.54
C SER A 165 0.45 25.37 -45.34
N GLY A 166 0.32 26.68 -45.13
CA GLY A 166 -0.98 27.33 -44.93
C GLY A 166 -1.62 27.02 -43.57
N ASP A 167 -0.79 26.75 -42.57
CA ASP A 167 -1.18 26.47 -41.18
C ASP A 167 -2.30 25.41 -41.04
N PRO A 168 -2.01 24.15 -41.40
CA PRO A 168 -3.01 23.09 -41.38
C PRO A 168 -3.54 22.77 -39.97
N TYR A 169 -2.84 23.22 -38.91
CA TYR A 169 -3.17 22.94 -37.52
C TYR A 169 -3.75 24.16 -36.81
N GLY A 170 -3.94 25.30 -37.49
CA GLY A 170 -4.54 26.51 -36.90
C GLY A 170 -3.86 26.91 -35.59
N ILE A 171 -2.53 27.09 -35.62
CA ILE A 171 -1.72 27.43 -34.45
C ILE A 171 -1.07 28.81 -34.58
N ASP A 172 -0.89 29.46 -33.43
CA ASP A 172 -0.04 30.65 -33.32
C ASP A 172 1.44 30.22 -33.17
N ALA A 173 2.25 30.54 -34.19
CA ALA A 173 3.68 30.21 -34.25
C ALA A 173 4.53 30.86 -33.14
N ASP A 174 4.00 31.89 -32.47
CA ASP A 174 4.64 32.61 -31.37
C ASP A 174 4.20 32.08 -29.99
N LYS A 175 3.27 31.12 -29.93
CA LYS A 175 2.72 30.52 -28.69
C LYS A 175 2.92 29.01 -28.65
N ILE A 176 4.17 28.57 -28.65
CA ILE A 176 4.55 27.15 -28.61
C ILE A 176 5.30 26.87 -27.31
N GLY A 177 4.93 25.81 -26.58
CA GLY A 177 5.62 25.41 -25.33
C GLY A 177 5.80 23.91 -25.19
N TYR A 178 6.61 23.50 -24.21
CA TYR A 178 6.85 22.08 -23.91
C TYR A 178 6.08 21.62 -22.66
N LEU A 179 5.66 20.36 -22.67
CA LEU A 179 5.23 19.58 -21.52
C LEU A 179 6.01 18.26 -21.50
N GLY A 180 6.99 18.14 -20.63
CA GLY A 180 7.81 16.94 -20.49
C GLY A 180 7.45 16.11 -19.26
N GLU A 181 7.40 14.80 -19.41
CA GLU A 181 7.12 13.85 -18.33
C GLU A 181 8.29 12.87 -18.13
N GLY A 182 8.71 12.65 -16.88
CA GLY A 182 9.90 11.89 -16.50
C GLY A 182 11.11 12.27 -17.36
N THR A 183 11.62 11.35 -18.19
CA THR A 183 12.73 11.66 -19.12
C THR A 183 12.41 12.73 -20.16
N GLY A 184 11.16 12.88 -20.58
CA GLY A 184 10.71 13.99 -21.40
C GLY A 184 10.83 15.33 -20.67
N GLY A 185 10.78 15.33 -19.34
CA GLY A 185 11.09 16.47 -18.48
C GLY A 185 12.52 16.98 -18.66
N TYR A 186 13.50 16.07 -18.65
CA TYR A 186 14.92 16.39 -18.90
C TYR A 186 15.12 16.98 -20.29
N VAL A 187 14.43 16.42 -21.29
CA VAL A 187 14.44 16.93 -22.66
C VAL A 187 13.83 18.32 -22.71
N SER A 188 12.68 18.54 -22.09
CA SER A 188 11.97 19.83 -22.13
C SER A 188 12.77 20.94 -21.45
N TYR A 189 13.39 20.69 -20.30
CA TYR A 189 14.27 21.63 -19.64
C TYR A 189 15.48 21.95 -20.51
N ALA A 190 16.24 20.93 -20.91
CA ALA A 190 17.44 21.12 -21.72
C ALA A 190 17.14 21.82 -23.06
N ALA A 191 16.02 21.48 -23.71
CA ALA A 191 15.61 22.12 -24.95
C ALA A 191 15.19 23.58 -24.77
N SER A 192 14.79 23.99 -23.56
CA SER A 192 14.37 25.37 -23.25
C SER A 192 15.49 26.25 -22.72
N THR A 193 16.58 25.66 -22.21
CA THR A 193 17.65 26.40 -21.53
C THR A 193 18.97 26.39 -22.29
N ILE A 194 19.31 25.32 -23.02
CA ILE A 194 20.59 25.23 -23.75
C ILE A 194 20.61 26.23 -24.90
N SER A 195 21.32 27.33 -24.76
CA SER A 195 21.39 28.39 -25.77
C SER A 195 22.27 28.01 -26.97
N ASP A 196 23.41 27.37 -26.71
CA ASP A 196 24.33 26.87 -27.73
C ASP A 196 25.13 25.64 -27.26
N TYR A 197 26.02 25.12 -28.11
CA TYR A 197 26.82 23.93 -27.78
C TYR A 197 27.77 24.14 -26.59
N ASN A 198 28.32 25.33 -26.40
CA ASN A 198 29.25 25.61 -25.30
C ASN A 198 28.55 25.54 -23.94
N ASP A 199 27.29 25.95 -23.88
CA ASP A 199 26.45 25.89 -22.68
C ASP A 199 26.42 24.46 -22.08
N ILE A 200 26.44 23.44 -22.94
CA ILE A 200 26.45 22.03 -22.54
C ILE A 200 27.75 21.66 -21.81
N ILE A 201 28.88 22.22 -22.21
CA ILE A 201 30.20 21.71 -21.86
C ILE A 201 31.05 22.70 -21.05
N LEU A 202 30.68 23.97 -20.99
CA LEU A 202 31.37 25.04 -20.28
C LEU A 202 30.41 25.72 -19.29
N ASP A 203 30.92 26.10 -18.13
CA ASP A 203 30.21 26.94 -17.17
C ASP A 203 30.21 28.42 -17.62
N ASP A 204 29.54 29.28 -16.86
CA ASP A 204 29.45 30.73 -17.12
C ASP A 204 30.81 31.45 -17.17
N ASN A 205 31.86 30.83 -16.61
CA ASN A 205 33.23 31.35 -16.64
C ASN A 205 34.05 30.81 -17.82
N GLY A 206 33.44 29.99 -18.68
CA GLY A 206 34.08 29.31 -19.80
C GLY A 206 34.97 28.13 -19.39
N LEU A 207 34.78 27.57 -18.19
CA LEU A 207 35.51 26.41 -17.70
C LEU A 207 34.72 25.12 -17.95
N PRO A 208 35.39 23.98 -18.22
CA PRO A 208 34.71 22.71 -18.42
C PRO A 208 33.77 22.30 -17.27
N ILE A 209 32.51 22.00 -17.59
CA ILE A 209 31.59 21.35 -16.65
C ILE A 209 31.96 19.87 -16.56
N ALA A 210 32.74 19.50 -15.54
CA ALA A 210 33.48 18.23 -15.50
C ALA A 210 32.64 16.97 -15.76
N LYS A 211 31.36 16.95 -15.36
CA LYS A 211 30.45 15.80 -15.58
C LYS A 211 30.02 15.57 -17.03
N PHE A 212 30.21 16.55 -17.92
CA PHE A 212 29.98 16.43 -19.37
C PHE A 212 31.27 16.16 -20.16
N TRP A 213 32.37 15.86 -19.47
CA TRP A 213 33.65 15.52 -20.06
C TRP A 213 34.12 14.15 -19.57
N THR A 214 34.83 13.42 -20.42
CA THR A 214 35.50 12.17 -20.08
C THR A 214 37.02 12.34 -20.16
N GLY A 215 37.79 11.42 -19.58
CA GLY A 215 39.25 11.50 -19.50
C GLY A 215 39.75 12.31 -18.30
N THR A 216 41.03 12.71 -18.34
CA THR A 216 41.69 13.36 -17.20
C THR A 216 41.84 14.87 -17.43
N PRO A 217 41.27 15.76 -16.58
CA PRO A 217 41.38 17.20 -16.78
C PRO A 217 42.82 17.68 -17.02
N GLY A 218 43.05 18.36 -18.14
CA GLY A 218 44.36 18.88 -18.56
C GLY A 218 45.20 17.92 -19.41
N GLU A 219 44.77 16.69 -19.61
CA GLU A 219 45.41 15.71 -20.50
C GLU A 219 44.73 15.65 -21.87
N ALA A 220 45.41 15.04 -22.85
CA ALA A 220 44.91 14.94 -24.23
C ALA A 220 43.68 14.03 -24.40
N ASP A 221 43.36 13.22 -23.38
CA ASP A 221 42.17 12.37 -23.35
C ASP A 221 40.94 13.09 -22.76
N TYR A 222 41.09 14.33 -22.28
CA TYR A 222 39.99 15.14 -21.77
C TYR A 222 39.14 15.69 -22.91
N ILE A 223 38.04 14.99 -23.20
CA ILE A 223 37.17 15.29 -24.33
C ILE A 223 35.71 15.43 -23.89
N PRO A 224 34.92 16.31 -24.52
CA PRO A 224 33.49 16.41 -24.27
C PRO A 224 32.76 15.10 -24.58
N MET A 225 31.74 14.78 -23.80
CA MET A 225 30.88 13.59 -24.03
C MET A 225 29.94 13.76 -25.23
N VAL A 226 29.67 15.00 -25.67
CA VAL A 226 28.95 15.32 -26.90
C VAL A 226 29.88 16.15 -27.78
N ILE A 227 30.00 15.81 -29.06
CA ILE A 227 30.88 16.51 -30.01
C ILE A 227 30.02 16.94 -31.19
N GLU A 228 29.87 18.25 -31.41
CA GLU A 228 28.98 18.81 -32.43
C GLU A 228 29.21 18.23 -33.85
N ALA A 229 30.46 18.08 -34.28
CA ALA A 229 30.77 17.50 -35.59
C ALA A 229 30.33 16.02 -35.75
N VAL A 230 30.18 15.30 -34.63
CA VAL A 230 29.76 13.90 -34.59
C VAL A 230 28.25 13.79 -34.36
N ASN A 231 27.73 14.55 -33.41
CA ASN A 231 26.37 14.46 -32.91
C ASN A 231 25.39 15.42 -33.61
N GLY A 232 25.87 16.37 -34.42
CA GLY A 232 25.12 17.54 -34.85
C GLY A 232 25.03 18.58 -33.73
N ASP A 233 24.61 19.79 -34.06
CA ASP A 233 24.35 20.87 -33.10
C ASP A 233 23.08 20.60 -32.26
N PRO A 234 22.89 21.28 -31.11
CA PRO A 234 21.72 21.07 -30.25
C PRO A 234 20.42 21.40 -30.98
N GLU A 235 20.51 22.32 -31.95
CA GLU A 235 19.43 22.64 -32.86
C GLU A 235 19.13 21.54 -33.88
N ALA A 236 20.01 20.58 -34.16
CA ALA A 236 19.84 19.64 -35.28
C ALA A 236 19.52 20.33 -36.62
N ILE A 237 20.18 21.46 -36.89
CA ILE A 237 20.17 22.13 -38.19
C ILE A 237 21.47 21.91 -38.96
N THR A 238 22.41 21.17 -38.37
CA THR A 238 23.64 20.68 -38.98
C THR A 238 23.69 19.16 -38.96
N ASP A 239 24.23 18.57 -40.04
CA ASP A 239 24.45 17.13 -40.10
C ASP A 239 25.63 16.73 -39.20
N GLY A 240 25.47 15.62 -38.46
CA GLY A 240 26.51 15.05 -37.60
C GLY A 240 26.99 13.70 -38.14
N TYR A 241 28.31 13.45 -38.12
CA TYR A 241 28.91 12.21 -38.62
C TYR A 241 29.90 11.58 -37.65
N ALA A 242 29.63 10.33 -37.25
CA ALA A 242 30.64 9.49 -36.64
C ALA A 242 31.78 9.22 -37.63
N PRO A 243 33.05 9.34 -37.20
CA PRO A 243 34.18 9.12 -38.09
C PRO A 243 34.27 7.66 -38.55
N ALA A 244 34.93 7.46 -39.68
CA ALA A 244 35.27 6.13 -40.18
C ALA A 244 36.04 5.33 -39.13
N GLY A 245 35.72 4.04 -39.01
CA GLY A 245 36.30 3.11 -38.04
C GLY A 245 35.49 2.94 -36.76
N VAL A 246 34.53 3.82 -36.46
CA VAL A 246 33.68 3.71 -35.25
C VAL A 246 32.60 2.63 -35.43
N PHE A 247 31.79 2.75 -36.49
CA PHE A 247 30.70 1.81 -36.78
C PHE A 247 30.91 0.99 -38.05
N GLY A 248 32.04 1.19 -38.73
CA GLY A 248 32.34 0.58 -40.02
C GLY A 248 33.48 1.29 -40.74
N PRO A 249 33.84 0.86 -41.96
CA PRO A 249 34.94 1.47 -42.72
C PRO A 249 34.64 2.90 -43.19
N ASP A 250 33.37 3.27 -43.28
CA ASP A 250 32.91 4.58 -43.76
C ASP A 250 32.34 5.42 -42.59
N PRO A 251 32.38 6.77 -42.67
CA PRO A 251 31.68 7.62 -41.72
C PRO A 251 30.18 7.31 -41.70
N VAL A 252 29.55 7.36 -40.53
CA VAL A 252 28.11 7.08 -40.35
C VAL A 252 27.43 8.35 -39.86
N GLN A 253 26.37 8.77 -40.56
CA GLN A 253 25.56 9.90 -40.13
C GLN A 253 24.84 9.56 -38.83
N LEU A 254 24.88 10.46 -37.85
CA LEU A 254 24.19 10.33 -36.56
C LEU A 254 23.16 11.44 -36.33
N CYS A 255 23.26 12.55 -37.06
CA CYS A 255 22.27 13.61 -37.07
C CYS A 255 21.98 14.06 -38.51
N ILE A 256 20.70 14.23 -38.81
CA ILE A 256 20.19 14.81 -40.06
C ILE A 256 19.66 16.20 -39.73
N ALA A 257 20.10 17.21 -40.48
CA ALA A 257 19.58 18.56 -40.36
C ALA A 257 18.08 18.62 -40.71
N ASN A 258 17.24 19.14 -39.80
CA ASN A 258 15.79 19.25 -39.98
C ASN A 258 15.31 20.70 -39.90
N HIS A 259 14.42 21.07 -40.84
CA HIS A 259 13.71 22.37 -40.87
C HIS A 259 14.60 23.60 -40.64
N VAL A 260 15.77 23.61 -41.29
CA VAL A 260 16.76 24.67 -41.20
C VAL A 260 16.15 26.03 -41.54
N GLY A 261 16.42 27.04 -40.72
CA GLY A 261 15.95 28.42 -40.91
C GLY A 261 14.68 28.79 -40.12
N TYR A 262 14.12 27.84 -39.39
CA TYR A 262 13.03 28.08 -38.44
C TYR A 262 13.54 28.08 -37.00
N SER A 263 12.94 28.89 -36.13
CA SER A 263 13.29 28.96 -34.71
C SER A 263 12.73 27.76 -33.94
N SER A 264 13.45 27.29 -32.92
CA SER A 264 13.00 26.27 -31.96
C SER A 264 12.62 26.84 -30.59
N GLU A 265 12.70 28.17 -30.41
CA GLU A 265 12.39 28.88 -29.17
C GLU A 265 10.96 28.61 -28.71
N VAL A 266 10.72 28.53 -27.40
CA VAL A 266 9.39 28.28 -26.83
C VAL A 266 8.98 29.38 -25.86
N SER A 267 7.68 29.57 -25.69
CA SER A 267 7.10 30.60 -24.84
C SER A 267 7.00 30.15 -23.37
N PHE A 268 6.95 28.84 -23.12
CA PHE A 268 6.88 28.26 -21.78
C PHE A 268 7.43 26.83 -21.75
N GLN A 269 7.79 26.37 -20.55
CA GLN A 269 8.21 25.01 -20.27
C GLN A 269 7.43 24.45 -19.08
N MET A 270 7.01 23.19 -19.17
CA MET A 270 6.35 22.47 -18.09
C MET A 270 6.97 21.07 -17.91
N ASN A 271 7.16 20.65 -16.66
CA ASN A 271 7.80 19.39 -16.27
C ASN A 271 6.98 18.59 -15.27
N LEU A 272 6.86 17.28 -15.48
CA LEU A 272 6.31 16.29 -14.56
C LEU A 272 7.41 15.27 -14.22
N GLY A 273 8.13 15.44 -13.11
CA GLY A 273 9.08 14.43 -12.61
C GLY A 273 10.42 14.29 -13.35
N GLY A 274 10.90 15.33 -14.05
CA GLY A 274 12.25 15.38 -14.65
C GLY A 274 13.22 16.36 -13.97
N ALA A 275 14.48 16.37 -14.42
CA ALA A 275 15.55 17.22 -13.88
C ALA A 275 16.38 17.90 -15.00
N LEU A 276 17.04 19.02 -14.66
CA LEU A 276 17.98 19.73 -15.53
C LEU A 276 19.38 19.14 -15.39
N GLY A 277 20.12 19.03 -16.49
CA GLY A 277 21.46 18.44 -16.48
C GLY A 277 22.45 19.24 -15.61
N ASP A 278 22.38 20.56 -15.66
CA ASP A 278 23.18 21.47 -14.83
C ASP A 278 22.51 22.84 -14.71
N LEU A 279 22.60 23.49 -13.54
CA LEU A 279 22.01 24.81 -13.31
C LEU A 279 22.70 25.93 -14.10
N ASN A 280 23.95 25.76 -14.56
CA ASN A 280 24.60 26.75 -15.42
C ASN A 280 23.88 26.92 -16.76
N TRP A 281 23.03 25.96 -17.16
CA TRP A 281 22.24 26.10 -18.38
C TRP A 281 21.09 27.09 -18.23
N LEU A 282 20.69 27.43 -17.01
CA LEU A 282 19.54 28.27 -16.73
C LEU A 282 19.93 29.75 -16.71
N ASP A 283 19.46 30.49 -17.70
CA ASP A 283 19.78 31.90 -17.89
C ASP A 283 18.59 32.83 -17.64
N SER A 284 18.90 34.10 -17.35
CA SER A 284 17.89 35.16 -17.34
C SER A 284 17.37 35.39 -18.76
N GLY A 285 16.07 35.22 -18.96
CA GLY A 285 15.44 35.34 -20.27
C GLY A 285 15.01 34.00 -20.86
N ASP A 286 15.35 32.89 -20.23
CA ASP A 286 14.77 31.59 -20.56
C ASP A 286 13.24 31.59 -20.34
N PRO A 287 12.52 30.67 -20.99
CA PRO A 287 11.06 30.58 -20.87
C PRO A 287 10.61 30.39 -19.42
N ALA A 288 9.42 30.88 -19.10
CA ALA A 288 8.80 30.65 -17.79
C ALA A 288 8.53 29.15 -17.59
N MET A 289 8.79 28.65 -16.37
CA MET A 289 8.82 27.22 -16.05
C MET A 289 7.77 26.84 -15.00
N ILE A 290 7.05 25.76 -15.27
CA ILE A 290 6.13 25.11 -14.32
C ILE A 290 6.62 23.69 -14.03
N SER A 291 6.77 23.33 -12.77
CA SER A 291 7.36 22.05 -12.39
C SER A 291 6.55 21.34 -11.32
N PHE A 292 6.12 20.12 -11.64
CA PHE A 292 5.52 19.18 -10.72
C PHE A 292 6.56 18.09 -10.45
N GLN A 293 6.92 17.89 -9.20
CA GLN A 293 7.83 16.82 -8.83
C GLN A 293 7.61 16.38 -7.39
N THR A 294 7.63 15.08 -7.19
CA THR A 294 7.57 14.41 -5.89
C THR A 294 8.90 14.58 -5.15
N PRO A 295 8.92 15.16 -3.93
CA PRO A 295 10.15 15.34 -3.16
C PRO A 295 10.88 14.04 -2.79
N VAL A 296 10.17 12.92 -2.85
CA VAL A 296 10.67 11.58 -2.48
C VAL A 296 10.96 10.70 -3.70
N ASP A 297 10.97 11.27 -4.91
CA ASP A 297 11.36 10.52 -6.12
C ASP A 297 12.78 9.95 -5.97
N GLN A 298 12.86 8.63 -6.07
CA GLN A 298 14.09 7.86 -5.87
C GLN A 298 14.96 7.77 -7.13
N PHE A 299 14.42 8.10 -8.30
CA PHE A 299 15.12 8.01 -9.58
C PHE A 299 15.56 9.39 -10.06
N ALA A 300 14.66 10.37 -10.02
CA ALA A 300 14.94 11.75 -10.37
C ALA A 300 14.99 12.63 -9.11
N PRO A 301 16.13 13.23 -8.77
CA PRO A 301 16.24 13.99 -7.52
C PRO A 301 15.37 15.25 -7.58
N TYR A 302 14.70 15.59 -6.48
CA TYR A 302 13.92 16.84 -6.34
C TYR A 302 14.81 18.07 -6.16
N THR A 303 15.97 17.87 -5.53
CA THR A 303 17.08 18.83 -5.40
C THR A 303 18.22 18.41 -6.33
N THR A 304 19.40 19.01 -6.21
CA THR A 304 20.60 18.55 -6.90
C THR A 304 21.09 17.24 -6.28
N GLY A 305 21.17 16.21 -7.11
CA GLY A 305 21.53 14.87 -6.66
C GLY A 305 21.91 13.94 -7.82
N VAL A 306 22.31 12.72 -7.47
CA VAL A 306 22.72 11.72 -8.46
C VAL A 306 21.49 11.01 -9.02
N LEU A 307 21.33 11.06 -10.34
CA LEU A 307 20.35 10.30 -11.09
C LEU A 307 20.63 8.79 -10.98
N VAL A 308 19.58 8.02 -10.67
CA VAL A 308 19.62 6.56 -10.55
C VAL A 308 18.84 5.94 -11.70
N VAL A 309 19.41 4.89 -12.32
CA VAL A 309 18.74 4.18 -13.42
C VAL A 309 17.62 3.28 -12.87
N PRO A 310 16.36 3.45 -13.33
CA PRO A 310 15.26 2.59 -12.88
C PRO A 310 15.47 1.09 -13.13
N THR A 311 16.11 0.73 -14.24
CA THR A 311 16.32 -0.68 -14.64
C THR A 311 17.39 -1.41 -13.84
N THR A 312 18.38 -0.70 -13.29
CA THR A 312 19.57 -1.32 -12.66
C THR A 312 19.85 -0.84 -11.24
N GLY A 313 19.20 0.24 -10.78
CA GLY A 313 19.52 0.87 -9.50
C GLY A 313 20.90 1.52 -9.44
N GLU A 314 21.55 1.69 -10.60
CA GLU A 314 22.92 2.19 -10.69
C GLU A 314 22.96 3.72 -10.77
N ASN A 315 23.98 4.32 -10.16
CA ASN A 315 24.24 5.75 -10.31
C ASN A 315 24.70 6.09 -11.73
N VAL A 316 24.28 7.25 -12.23
CA VAL A 316 24.69 7.80 -13.52
C VAL A 316 25.41 9.14 -13.36
N VAL A 317 24.67 10.23 -13.22
CA VAL A 317 25.21 11.59 -13.29
C VAL A 317 24.44 12.50 -12.35
N GLU A 318 25.11 13.53 -11.82
CA GLU A 318 24.46 14.54 -10.99
C GLU A 318 23.63 15.50 -11.85
N VAL A 319 22.39 15.73 -11.44
CA VAL A 319 21.39 16.58 -12.11
C VAL A 319 20.63 17.39 -11.06
N SER A 320 19.96 18.46 -11.47
CA SER A 320 19.23 19.36 -10.58
C SER A 320 17.72 19.26 -10.79
N GLY A 321 17.00 18.88 -9.74
CA GLY A 321 15.54 18.78 -9.74
C GLY A 321 14.82 20.12 -9.65
N ALA A 322 13.48 20.04 -9.69
CA ALA A 322 12.58 21.20 -9.70
C ALA A 322 12.82 22.16 -8.53
N TYR A 323 13.16 21.69 -7.33
CA TYR A 323 13.38 22.58 -6.19
C TYR A 323 14.56 23.52 -6.45
N ASP A 324 15.70 22.99 -6.88
CA ASP A 324 16.92 23.79 -7.09
C ASP A 324 16.83 24.65 -8.36
N ILE A 325 16.15 24.16 -9.40
CA ILE A 325 15.83 24.96 -10.59
C ILE A 325 15.02 26.20 -10.18
N HIS A 326 13.94 26.02 -9.43
CA HIS A 326 13.10 27.14 -9.00
C HIS A 326 13.80 28.02 -7.95
N ALA A 327 14.67 27.46 -7.12
CA ALA A 327 15.53 28.25 -6.24
C ALA A 327 16.44 29.19 -7.03
N GLU A 328 17.06 28.68 -8.11
CA GLU A 328 17.94 29.46 -9.00
C GLU A 328 17.14 30.55 -9.74
N ILE A 329 15.98 30.22 -10.35
CA ILE A 329 15.08 31.21 -10.96
C ILE A 329 14.76 32.33 -9.97
N ASN A 330 14.44 32.00 -8.72
CA ASN A 330 14.06 32.99 -7.71
C ASN A 330 15.26 33.75 -7.11
N ALA A 331 16.49 33.30 -7.36
CA ALA A 331 17.72 34.01 -7.00
C ALA A 331 18.14 35.05 -8.06
N GLN A 332 17.64 34.93 -9.30
CA GLN A 332 17.88 35.88 -10.38
C GLN A 332 17.36 37.30 -10.06
N ALA A 333 17.94 38.31 -10.71
CA ALA A 333 17.47 39.68 -10.59
C ALA A 333 16.07 39.85 -11.22
N ALA A 334 15.20 40.62 -10.58
CA ALA A 334 13.87 40.88 -11.11
C ALA A 334 13.92 41.71 -12.42
N PRO A 335 13.08 41.40 -13.43
CA PRO A 335 12.20 40.23 -13.50
C PRO A 335 12.99 38.95 -13.79
N ASN A 336 12.78 37.92 -12.97
CA ASN A 336 13.26 36.56 -13.24
C ASN A 336 12.33 35.85 -14.25
N ASN A 337 12.70 34.63 -14.66
CA ASN A 337 11.95 33.87 -15.67
C ASN A 337 10.49 33.60 -15.28
N ASN A 338 10.16 33.48 -13.98
CA ASN A 338 8.79 33.24 -13.50
C ASN A 338 8.07 34.50 -13.00
N ALA A 339 8.62 35.70 -13.25
CA ALA A 339 8.04 36.95 -12.77
C ALA A 339 6.59 37.17 -13.26
N ALA A 340 6.26 36.66 -14.45
CA ALA A 340 4.91 36.71 -15.00
C ALA A 340 3.89 35.93 -14.16
N PHE A 341 4.26 34.74 -13.68
CA PHE A 341 3.42 33.94 -12.78
C PHE A 341 3.28 34.62 -11.42
N GLN A 342 4.41 35.03 -10.84
CA GLN A 342 4.46 35.68 -9.52
C GLN A 342 3.60 36.94 -9.46
N ALA A 343 3.52 37.70 -10.56
CA ALA A 343 2.71 38.90 -10.66
C ALA A 343 1.19 38.64 -10.59
N LEU A 344 0.73 37.41 -10.86
CA LEU A 344 -0.68 37.04 -10.80
C LEU A 344 -1.20 36.99 -9.36
N GLY A 345 -0.34 36.62 -8.40
CA GLY A 345 -0.71 36.52 -6.98
C GLY A 345 -1.86 35.55 -6.72
N LEU A 346 -1.89 34.42 -7.44
CA LEU A 346 -2.98 33.44 -7.38
C LEU A 346 -3.14 32.83 -5.99
N SER A 347 -4.37 32.73 -5.53
CA SER A 347 -4.75 32.14 -4.24
C SER A 347 -5.87 31.11 -4.39
N ASP A 348 -5.95 30.46 -5.55
CA ASP A 348 -6.87 29.35 -5.80
C ASP A 348 -6.46 28.08 -5.04
N VAL A 349 -7.31 27.07 -5.08
CA VAL A 349 -7.12 25.81 -4.33
C VAL A 349 -5.77 25.16 -4.65
N PHE A 350 -5.35 25.14 -5.91
CA PHE A 350 -4.10 24.51 -6.33
C PHE A 350 -2.89 25.37 -5.97
N SER A 351 -2.98 26.69 -6.16
CA SER A 351 -1.90 27.61 -5.75
C SER A 351 -1.66 27.58 -4.23
N ASN A 352 -2.73 27.55 -3.43
CA ASN A 352 -2.63 27.40 -1.97
C ASN A 352 -2.06 26.03 -1.58
N GLN A 353 -2.45 24.96 -2.30
CA GLN A 353 -1.93 23.63 -2.05
C GLN A 353 -0.44 23.52 -2.36
N ALA A 354 0.05 24.16 -3.44
CA ALA A 354 1.48 24.23 -3.74
C ALA A 354 2.28 24.87 -2.59
N VAL A 355 1.76 25.96 -2.01
CA VAL A 355 2.35 26.61 -0.83
C VAL A 355 2.33 25.69 0.39
N ALA A 356 1.19 25.03 0.66
CA ALA A 356 1.06 24.05 1.74
C ALA A 356 2.01 22.84 1.56
N ASN A 357 2.30 22.49 0.30
CA ASN A 357 3.24 21.43 -0.04
C ASN A 357 4.71 21.86 0.09
N GLY A 358 4.98 23.14 0.31
CA GLY A 358 6.32 23.65 0.58
C GLY A 358 7.05 24.17 -0.66
N ASN A 359 6.35 24.82 -1.58
CA ASN A 359 6.98 25.47 -2.74
C ASN A 359 7.76 26.76 -2.42
N MET A 360 7.89 27.12 -1.13
CA MET A 360 8.60 28.33 -0.65
C MET A 360 8.04 29.67 -1.15
N GLY A 361 6.82 29.68 -1.71
CA GLY A 361 6.24 30.85 -2.39
C GLY A 361 6.80 31.07 -3.81
N TRP A 362 7.57 30.13 -4.34
CA TRP A 362 8.09 30.17 -5.70
C TRP A 362 7.00 29.74 -6.69
N ASP A 363 6.33 30.73 -7.27
CA ASP A 363 5.29 30.49 -8.25
C ASP A 363 5.85 29.81 -9.50
N GLY A 364 5.20 28.73 -9.94
CA GLY A 364 5.69 27.77 -10.94
C GLY A 364 6.14 26.44 -10.34
N LEU A 365 6.49 26.36 -9.05
CA LEU A 365 6.84 25.10 -8.38
C LEU A 365 5.64 24.49 -7.67
N TYR A 366 5.35 23.23 -8.00
CA TYR A 366 4.36 22.38 -7.31
C TYR A 366 5.04 21.12 -6.75
N PRO A 367 5.40 21.10 -5.46
CA PRO A 367 5.84 19.88 -4.79
C PRO A 367 4.66 18.90 -4.71
N VAL A 368 4.80 17.74 -5.33
CA VAL A 368 3.76 16.70 -5.33
C VAL A 368 3.94 15.85 -4.08
N LYS A 369 2.97 15.88 -3.16
CA LYS A 369 2.97 14.99 -2.00
C LYS A 369 1.98 13.87 -2.26
N ASN A 370 2.46 12.64 -2.17
CA ASN A 370 1.60 11.46 -2.14
C ASN A 370 0.89 11.46 -0.78
N ASP A 371 -0.24 10.76 -0.66
CA ASP A 371 -1.09 10.82 0.53
C ASP A 371 -0.29 10.67 1.83
N ASN A 372 -0.56 11.56 2.78
CA ASN A 372 0.14 11.61 4.06
C ASN A 372 -0.83 11.31 5.19
N VAL A 373 -0.58 10.25 5.95
CA VAL A 373 -1.31 9.97 7.19
C VAL A 373 -0.38 10.30 8.35
N GLY A 374 -0.79 11.25 9.21
CA GLY A 374 0.03 11.67 10.36
C GLY A 374 1.35 12.37 10.00
N GLY A 375 1.51 12.87 8.78
CA GLY A 375 2.73 13.53 8.30
C GLY A 375 3.80 12.58 7.75
N VAL A 376 3.47 11.29 7.61
CA VAL A 376 4.30 10.28 6.93
C VAL A 376 3.66 9.95 5.59
N ALA A 377 4.47 9.90 4.53
CA ALA A 377 4.02 9.47 3.21
C ALA A 377 3.58 8.01 3.27
N THR A 378 2.33 7.73 2.91
CA THR A 378 1.81 6.36 2.79
C THR A 378 2.42 5.64 1.59
N GLN A 379 2.97 6.40 0.64
CA GLN A 379 3.63 5.92 -0.57
C GLN A 379 4.96 6.66 -0.79
N PRO A 380 5.98 6.34 0.02
CA PRO A 380 7.23 7.10 0.06
C PRO A 380 8.12 6.92 -1.18
N PHE A 381 7.77 6.01 -2.10
CA PHE A 381 8.57 5.71 -3.29
C PHE A 381 7.86 6.02 -4.61
N ASP A 382 6.64 6.57 -4.57
CA ASP A 382 5.92 6.94 -5.78
C ASP A 382 6.47 8.28 -6.31
N GLY A 383 7.20 8.19 -7.43
CA GLY A 383 7.76 9.35 -8.13
C GLY A 383 6.84 9.94 -9.20
N ALA A 384 5.76 9.23 -9.57
CA ALA A 384 4.91 9.59 -10.69
C ALA A 384 3.47 9.11 -10.46
N PRO A 385 2.77 9.67 -9.45
CA PRO A 385 1.44 9.20 -9.05
C PRO A 385 0.35 9.45 -10.11
N TRP A 386 0.65 10.24 -11.14
CA TRP A 386 -0.21 10.45 -12.30
C TRP A 386 -0.21 9.28 -13.31
N GLN A 387 0.67 8.28 -13.16
CA GLN A 387 0.80 7.18 -14.12
C GLN A 387 -0.19 6.04 -13.83
N TRP A 388 -0.78 5.48 -14.89
CA TRP A 388 -1.52 4.22 -14.82
C TRP A 388 -1.42 3.44 -16.14
N TRP A 389 -1.52 2.12 -16.05
CA TRP A 389 -1.38 1.19 -17.17
C TRP A 389 -2.24 -0.07 -16.97
N ASP A 390 -2.32 -0.89 -18.02
CA ASP A 390 -2.98 -2.20 -17.95
C ASP A 390 -2.04 -3.21 -17.28
N VAL A 391 -2.36 -3.57 -16.04
CA VAL A 391 -1.59 -4.53 -15.23
C VAL A 391 -1.60 -5.91 -15.90
N ALA A 392 -2.76 -6.39 -16.33
CA ALA A 392 -2.88 -7.71 -16.94
C ALA A 392 -2.07 -7.82 -18.24
N TYR A 393 -2.07 -6.77 -19.06
CA TYR A 393 -1.24 -6.72 -20.26
C TYR A 393 0.26 -6.72 -19.91
N THR A 394 0.66 -5.97 -18.88
CA THR A 394 2.06 -5.93 -18.44
C THR A 394 2.51 -7.28 -17.87
N GLU A 395 1.66 -7.98 -17.12
CA GLU A 395 1.93 -9.34 -16.64
C GLU A 395 2.08 -10.36 -17.78
N LEU A 396 1.32 -10.20 -18.88
CA LEU A 396 1.50 -11.01 -20.08
C LEU A 396 2.87 -10.75 -20.75
N VAL A 397 3.33 -9.50 -20.76
CA VAL A 397 4.68 -9.13 -21.23
C VAL A 397 5.74 -9.74 -20.32
N ASP A 398 5.54 -9.70 -19.01
CA ASP A 398 6.42 -10.30 -18.01
C ASP A 398 6.55 -11.82 -18.22
N ALA A 399 5.43 -12.53 -18.37
CA ALA A 399 5.43 -13.96 -18.65
C ALA A 399 6.13 -14.30 -19.97
N ALA A 400 5.99 -13.46 -20.99
CA ALA A 400 6.61 -13.67 -22.30
C ALA A 400 8.13 -13.43 -22.30
N ASN A 401 8.62 -12.50 -21.47
CA ASN A 401 10.01 -12.03 -21.50
C ASN A 401 10.82 -12.42 -20.26
N GLY A 402 10.21 -13.04 -19.25
CA GLY A 402 10.86 -13.40 -17.99
C GLY A 402 11.21 -12.19 -17.13
N THR A 403 10.38 -11.15 -17.16
CA THR A 403 10.56 -9.90 -16.40
C THR A 403 9.58 -9.81 -15.23
N THR A 404 9.71 -8.79 -14.38
CA THR A 404 8.83 -8.54 -13.22
C THR A 404 8.35 -7.09 -13.19
N ILE A 405 8.14 -6.49 -14.36
CA ILE A 405 7.84 -5.06 -14.55
C ILE A 405 6.53 -4.67 -13.87
N ALA A 406 5.49 -5.50 -13.96
CA ALA A 406 4.21 -5.24 -13.31
C ALA A 406 4.36 -5.20 -11.79
N GLN A 407 4.99 -6.25 -11.21
CA GLN A 407 5.22 -6.34 -9.78
C GLN A 407 6.07 -5.18 -9.27
N THR A 408 7.19 -4.87 -9.94
CA THR A 408 8.07 -3.77 -9.54
C THR A 408 7.33 -2.44 -9.54
N GLN A 409 6.60 -2.10 -10.60
CA GLN A 409 5.89 -0.81 -10.62
C GLN A 409 4.73 -0.73 -9.63
N LEU A 410 4.03 -1.84 -9.35
CA LEU A 410 3.03 -1.87 -8.27
C LEU A 410 3.64 -1.67 -6.88
N THR A 411 4.94 -1.96 -6.67
CA THR A 411 5.58 -1.57 -5.40
C THR A 411 5.87 -0.08 -5.31
N LEU A 412 5.99 0.60 -6.46
CA LEU A 412 6.29 2.02 -6.54
C LEU A 412 5.01 2.86 -6.44
N ASN A 413 3.96 2.45 -7.14
CA ASN A 413 2.65 3.07 -7.14
C ASN A 413 1.57 1.96 -6.97
N PRO A 414 1.26 1.59 -5.71
CA PRO A 414 0.42 0.42 -5.40
C PRO A 414 -1.08 0.63 -5.61
N ASN A 415 -1.54 1.86 -5.54
CA ASN A 415 -2.93 2.27 -5.80
C ASN A 415 -3.11 2.84 -7.21
N MET A 416 -2.08 2.69 -8.06
CA MET A 416 -2.12 3.14 -9.45
C MET A 416 -3.46 2.78 -10.07
N GLY A 417 -4.01 3.74 -10.79
CA GLY A 417 -5.30 3.55 -11.39
C GLY A 417 -5.73 4.79 -12.14
N PRO A 418 -6.66 4.65 -13.10
CA PRO A 418 -7.21 5.80 -13.81
C PRO A 418 -7.88 6.81 -12.88
N LEU A 419 -8.36 6.40 -11.70
CA LEU A 419 -8.95 7.31 -10.71
C LEU A 419 -7.89 8.23 -10.10
N GLU A 420 -6.86 7.64 -9.49
CA GLU A 420 -5.74 8.39 -8.91
C GLU A 420 -5.03 9.23 -9.96
N GLY A 421 -4.66 8.62 -11.09
CA GLY A 421 -3.90 9.29 -12.12
C GLY A 421 -4.61 10.53 -12.67
N ARG A 422 -5.94 10.45 -12.83
CA ARG A 422 -6.76 11.60 -13.25
C ARG A 422 -6.88 12.68 -12.18
N ALA A 423 -6.92 12.34 -10.89
CA ALA A 423 -6.93 13.34 -9.82
C ALA A 423 -5.63 14.18 -9.81
N TYR A 424 -4.49 13.55 -10.10
CA TYR A 424 -3.24 14.28 -10.32
C TYR A 424 -3.26 15.08 -11.63
N CYS A 425 -3.90 14.58 -12.70
CA CYS A 425 -4.11 15.37 -13.92
C CYS A 425 -4.97 16.62 -13.66
N ASP A 426 -6.01 16.52 -12.83
CA ASP A 426 -6.84 17.67 -12.41
C ASP A 426 -5.97 18.72 -11.71
N THR A 427 -5.08 18.29 -10.82
CA THR A 427 -4.12 19.15 -10.14
C THR A 427 -3.15 19.82 -11.11
N ILE A 428 -2.59 19.04 -12.05
CA ILE A 428 -1.65 19.53 -13.07
C ILE A 428 -2.30 20.61 -13.92
N VAL A 429 -3.48 20.33 -14.48
CA VAL A 429 -4.23 21.28 -15.33
C VAL A 429 -4.70 22.49 -14.51
N GLY A 430 -5.24 22.27 -13.31
CA GLY A 430 -5.74 23.33 -12.45
C GLY A 430 -4.66 24.33 -12.02
N TYR A 431 -3.45 23.85 -11.76
CA TYR A 431 -2.31 24.70 -11.43
C TYR A 431 -1.70 25.37 -12.68
N SER A 432 -1.57 24.67 -13.81
CA SER A 432 -0.89 25.20 -14.99
C SER A 432 -1.75 26.18 -15.80
N ALA A 433 -3.05 25.88 -15.97
CA ALA A 433 -3.94 26.59 -16.88
C ALA A 433 -3.96 28.11 -16.69
N PRO A 434 -4.15 28.66 -15.47
CA PRO A 434 -4.14 30.12 -15.30
C PRO A 434 -2.80 30.79 -15.57
N ARG A 435 -1.71 30.08 -15.27
CA ARG A 435 -0.35 30.57 -15.49
C ARG A 435 -0.06 30.65 -16.98
N LEU A 436 -0.40 29.59 -17.72
CA LEU A 436 -0.24 29.54 -19.18
C LEU A 436 -1.16 30.54 -19.88
N ALA A 437 -2.44 30.61 -19.47
CA ALA A 437 -3.40 31.52 -20.09
C ALA A 437 -3.00 32.99 -19.90
N ALA A 438 -2.46 33.37 -18.74
CA ALA A 438 -1.96 34.71 -18.50
C ALA A 438 -0.65 35.00 -19.24
N LEU A 439 0.32 34.06 -19.20
CA LEU A 439 1.61 34.21 -19.87
C LEU A 439 1.48 34.38 -21.39
N LEU A 440 0.52 33.67 -21.99
CA LEU A 440 0.30 33.67 -23.44
C LEU A 440 -0.70 34.73 -23.91
N ASP A 441 -1.08 35.65 -23.01
CA ASP A 441 -2.10 36.69 -23.24
C ASP A 441 -3.43 36.13 -23.77
N LEU A 442 -3.82 34.94 -23.31
CA LEU A 442 -5.07 34.25 -23.68
C LEU A 442 -6.21 34.63 -22.74
N ALA A 443 -5.88 34.94 -21.49
CA ALA A 443 -6.79 35.46 -20.48
C ALA A 443 -6.04 36.46 -19.58
N SER A 444 -6.71 37.51 -19.11
CA SER A 444 -6.11 38.55 -18.28
C SER A 444 -6.78 38.65 -16.92
N ALA A 445 -6.02 38.97 -15.88
CA ALA A 445 -6.57 39.27 -14.56
C ALA A 445 -7.52 40.48 -14.61
N GLY A 446 -8.75 40.33 -14.09
CA GLY A 446 -9.80 41.35 -14.22
C GLY A 446 -11.09 40.98 -13.49
N PRO A 447 -12.18 41.75 -13.62
CA PRO A 447 -13.48 41.35 -13.08
C PRO A 447 -13.99 40.07 -13.77
N GLY A 448 -14.60 39.16 -13.01
CA GLY A 448 -15.14 37.88 -13.49
C GLY A 448 -15.71 37.07 -12.32
N CYS A 449 -16.22 35.87 -12.58
CA CYS A 449 -16.74 35.04 -11.49
C CYS A 449 -15.61 34.55 -10.57
N THR A 450 -15.71 34.87 -9.28
CA THR A 450 -14.73 34.48 -8.24
C THR A 450 -15.17 33.26 -7.41
N ASP A 451 -16.36 32.72 -7.66
CA ASP A 451 -16.87 31.55 -6.94
C ASP A 451 -16.38 30.26 -7.61
N SER A 452 -15.60 29.46 -6.88
CA SER A 452 -15.02 28.20 -7.37
C SER A 452 -16.06 27.15 -7.72
N ASP A 453 -17.29 27.26 -7.20
CA ASP A 453 -18.37 26.32 -7.47
C ASP A 453 -19.19 26.71 -8.72
N ALA A 454 -18.88 27.86 -9.33
CA ALA A 454 -19.54 28.34 -10.54
C ALA A 454 -18.89 27.78 -11.81
N CYS A 455 -19.70 27.52 -12.83
CA CYS A 455 -19.28 27.02 -14.14
C CYS A 455 -18.32 27.94 -14.89
N ASN A 456 -18.44 29.23 -14.66
CA ASN A 456 -17.59 30.24 -15.25
C ASN A 456 -16.55 30.78 -14.27
N TYR A 457 -16.23 30.00 -13.24
CA TYR A 457 -15.18 30.33 -12.31
C TYR A 457 -13.91 30.70 -13.09
N ASN A 458 -13.46 31.92 -12.88
CA ASN A 458 -12.25 32.44 -13.46
C ASN A 458 -11.25 32.67 -12.33
N THR A 459 -10.25 31.81 -12.23
CA THR A 459 -9.21 31.95 -11.21
C THR A 459 -8.34 33.20 -11.39
N LEU A 460 -8.36 33.83 -12.57
CA LEU A 460 -7.74 35.15 -12.81
C LEU A 460 -8.67 36.31 -12.40
N ALA A 461 -9.88 36.04 -11.89
CA ALA A 461 -10.80 37.08 -11.47
C ALA A 461 -10.30 37.80 -10.20
N THR A 462 -10.11 39.11 -10.29
CA THR A 462 -9.65 39.96 -9.18
C THR A 462 -10.80 40.59 -8.38
N SER A 463 -12.03 40.51 -8.92
CA SER A 463 -13.26 40.94 -8.26
C SER A 463 -14.48 40.29 -8.92
N ASP A 464 -15.45 39.89 -8.12
CA ASP A 464 -16.74 39.40 -8.63
C ASP A 464 -17.46 40.51 -9.41
N ASP A 465 -17.79 40.23 -10.68
CA ASP A 465 -18.57 41.11 -11.55
C ASP A 465 -20.06 40.73 -11.62
N GLY A 466 -20.47 39.71 -10.84
CA GLY A 466 -21.82 39.17 -10.82
C GLY A 466 -22.13 38.28 -12.02
N SER A 467 -21.12 37.85 -12.78
CA SER A 467 -21.30 36.94 -13.91
C SER A 467 -21.44 35.47 -13.52
N CYS A 468 -21.27 35.09 -12.25
CA CYS A 468 -21.29 33.69 -11.82
C CYS A 468 -22.54 32.93 -12.30
N THR A 469 -22.31 31.84 -13.03
CA THR A 469 -23.32 30.89 -13.50
C THR A 469 -23.04 29.53 -12.91
N TYR A 470 -24.06 28.85 -12.42
CA TYR A 470 -23.93 27.50 -11.84
C TYR A 470 -24.66 26.50 -12.72
N ALA A 471 -24.24 25.25 -12.66
CA ALA A 471 -24.91 24.18 -13.36
C ALA A 471 -26.31 23.95 -12.77
N ASP A 472 -27.24 23.50 -13.61
CA ASP A 472 -28.54 23.03 -13.15
C ASP A 472 -28.36 21.75 -12.32
N ALA A 473 -29.22 21.53 -11.32
CA ALA A 473 -29.10 20.36 -10.45
C ALA A 473 -29.15 19.04 -11.26
N GLY A 474 -28.10 18.22 -11.12
CA GLY A 474 -27.92 16.97 -11.88
C GLY A 474 -27.29 17.14 -13.27
N TYR A 475 -26.76 18.32 -13.58
CA TYR A 475 -26.05 18.64 -14.82
C TYR A 475 -24.69 19.23 -14.52
N ASP A 476 -23.72 18.97 -15.40
CA ASP A 476 -22.40 19.58 -15.32
C ASP A 476 -22.44 20.98 -15.97
N CYS A 477 -21.32 21.66 -15.95
CA CYS A 477 -21.20 23.01 -16.50
C CYS A 477 -21.26 23.09 -18.03
N ALA A 478 -21.24 21.95 -18.72
CA ALA A 478 -21.46 21.84 -20.16
C ALA A 478 -22.92 21.45 -20.48
N GLY A 479 -23.80 21.44 -19.48
CA GLY A 479 -25.20 21.06 -19.63
C GLY A 479 -25.39 19.58 -19.97
N ASN A 480 -24.35 18.76 -19.81
CA ASN A 480 -24.51 17.32 -19.86
C ASN A 480 -25.18 16.90 -18.57
N ALA A 481 -26.10 15.95 -18.65
CA ALA A 481 -26.54 15.28 -17.43
C ALA A 481 -25.27 14.72 -16.78
N ILE A 482 -25.01 15.15 -15.53
CA ILE A 482 -24.03 14.46 -14.72
C ILE A 482 -24.52 13.02 -14.70
N ALA A 483 -23.66 12.07 -15.09
CA ALA A 483 -23.99 10.66 -15.00
C ALA A 483 -24.47 10.41 -13.56
N PRO A 484 -25.78 10.20 -13.35
CA PRO A 484 -26.27 9.82 -12.06
C PRO A 484 -25.82 8.36 -11.91
N GLY A 485 -25.09 8.09 -10.85
CA GLY A 485 -24.54 6.78 -10.60
C GLY A 485 -23.97 6.76 -9.21
N CYS A 486 -23.54 5.58 -8.78
CA CYS A 486 -22.98 5.48 -7.45
C CYS A 486 -21.63 6.20 -7.36
N THR A 487 -21.52 7.19 -6.48
CA THR A 487 -20.25 7.90 -6.23
C THR A 487 -19.46 7.33 -5.07
N ASP A 488 -20.00 6.34 -4.34
CA ASP A 488 -19.29 5.70 -3.24
C ASP A 488 -18.33 4.63 -3.79
N PRO A 489 -17.00 4.81 -3.66
CA PRO A 489 -15.99 3.88 -4.16
C PRO A 489 -16.02 2.49 -3.53
N MET A 490 -16.77 2.30 -2.44
CA MET A 490 -16.97 0.99 -1.83
C MET A 490 -18.11 0.21 -2.49
N ALA A 491 -18.99 0.83 -3.28
CA ALA A 491 -20.13 0.14 -3.88
C ALA A 491 -19.75 -0.72 -5.10
N CYS A 492 -20.51 -1.78 -5.34
CA CYS A 492 -20.32 -2.71 -6.45
C CYS A 492 -20.58 -2.09 -7.83
N ASN A 493 -21.47 -1.11 -7.89
CA ASN A 493 -21.78 -0.34 -9.08
C ASN A 493 -21.19 1.07 -9.00
N TYR A 494 -20.11 1.26 -8.24
CA TYR A 494 -19.37 2.51 -8.23
C TYR A 494 -19.07 2.93 -9.67
N ASP A 495 -19.58 4.10 -10.03
CA ASP A 495 -19.38 4.72 -11.31
C ASP A 495 -18.44 5.90 -11.11
N ASN A 496 -17.18 5.70 -11.50
CA ASN A 496 -16.17 6.76 -11.40
C ASN A 496 -16.37 7.90 -12.40
N THR A 497 -17.38 7.81 -13.27
CA THR A 497 -17.86 8.90 -14.12
C THR A 497 -19.06 9.62 -13.49
N ALA A 498 -19.67 9.05 -12.45
CA ALA A 498 -20.73 9.70 -11.71
C ALA A 498 -20.17 10.85 -10.88
N GLN A 499 -20.72 12.04 -11.09
CA GLN A 499 -20.35 13.25 -10.33
C GLN A 499 -21.47 13.63 -9.34
N THR A 500 -22.53 12.83 -9.27
CA THR A 500 -23.62 12.98 -8.30
C THR A 500 -24.19 11.63 -7.96
N ASP A 501 -24.28 11.32 -6.66
CA ASP A 501 -24.91 10.10 -6.18
C ASP A 501 -26.40 10.13 -6.50
N ASP A 502 -26.85 9.16 -7.29
CA ASP A 502 -28.25 8.98 -7.65
C ASP A 502 -29.00 8.03 -6.70
N GLY A 503 -28.32 7.57 -5.64
CA GLY A 503 -28.81 6.58 -4.71
C GLY A 503 -28.84 5.17 -5.28
N SER A 504 -28.17 4.93 -6.42
CA SER A 504 -28.06 3.58 -7.01
C SER A 504 -26.98 2.73 -6.33
N CYS A 505 -26.17 3.27 -5.43
CA CYS A 505 -25.10 2.53 -4.75
C CYS A 505 -25.58 1.20 -4.14
N GLY A 506 -25.10 0.11 -4.71
CA GLY A 506 -25.31 -1.25 -4.27
C GLY A 506 -24.04 -1.82 -3.66
N TYR A 507 -24.08 -2.17 -2.38
CA TYR A 507 -22.92 -2.71 -1.62
C TYR A 507 -23.01 -4.23 -1.41
N PHE A 508 -24.02 -4.86 -2.01
CA PHE A 508 -24.22 -6.30 -1.95
C PHE A 508 -24.75 -6.81 -3.29
N ASP A 509 -23.88 -7.48 -4.04
CA ASP A 509 -24.24 -8.22 -5.25
C ASP A 509 -23.49 -9.55 -5.28
N SER A 510 -23.85 -10.44 -4.35
CA SER A 510 -23.23 -11.76 -4.23
C SER A 510 -24.27 -12.86 -4.03
N SER A 511 -24.03 -13.99 -4.69
CA SER A 511 -24.76 -15.25 -4.47
C SER A 511 -23.93 -16.30 -3.71
N THR A 512 -22.66 -15.99 -3.42
CA THR A 512 -21.65 -16.94 -2.93
C THR A 512 -21.17 -16.58 -1.53
N VAL A 513 -21.08 -15.29 -1.21
CA VAL A 513 -20.68 -14.81 0.12
C VAL A 513 -21.93 -14.65 0.99
N PRO A 514 -22.07 -15.46 2.06
CA PRO A 514 -23.28 -15.48 2.86
C PRO A 514 -23.36 -14.28 3.82
N THR A 515 -24.54 -13.64 3.87
CA THR A 515 -24.88 -12.53 4.78
C THR A 515 -26.18 -12.85 5.53
N GLY A 516 -26.51 -12.04 6.54
CA GLY A 516 -27.74 -12.17 7.32
C GLY A 516 -27.56 -12.77 8.71
N THR A 517 -28.61 -12.69 9.52
CA THR A 517 -28.59 -12.99 10.97
C THR A 517 -28.27 -14.45 11.31
N GLU A 518 -28.40 -15.36 10.35
CA GLU A 518 -28.16 -16.80 10.53
C GLU A 518 -26.73 -17.21 10.17
N THR A 519 -25.90 -16.30 9.66
CA THR A 519 -24.52 -16.60 9.27
C THR A 519 -23.54 -15.81 10.13
N PRO A 520 -23.02 -16.39 11.22
CA PRO A 520 -21.95 -15.78 12.00
C PRO A 520 -20.66 -15.70 11.17
N TRP A 521 -20.00 -14.56 11.29
CA TRP A 521 -18.68 -14.27 10.76
C TRP A 521 -17.70 -14.09 11.91
N VAL A 522 -16.46 -14.49 11.65
CA VAL A 522 -15.29 -14.20 12.48
C VAL A 522 -14.39 -13.23 11.75
N VAL A 523 -13.90 -12.23 12.47
CA VAL A 523 -13.00 -11.19 11.96
C VAL A 523 -11.85 -11.05 12.94
N GLY A 524 -10.62 -11.02 12.44
CA GLY A 524 -9.44 -10.97 13.28
C GLY A 524 -8.29 -10.21 12.64
N LEU A 525 -7.23 -10.06 13.43
CA LEU A 525 -5.92 -9.63 12.96
C LEU A 525 -4.99 -10.83 13.06
N THR A 526 -4.03 -10.95 12.15
CA THR A 526 -2.92 -11.91 12.34
C THR A 526 -2.09 -11.49 13.55
N VAL A 527 -1.65 -12.43 14.39
CA VAL A 527 -0.92 -12.12 15.63
C VAL A 527 0.54 -12.59 15.61
N THR A 528 1.01 -13.14 14.49
CA THR A 528 2.43 -13.48 14.28
C THR A 528 3.32 -12.27 14.56
N GLY A 529 4.37 -12.47 15.37
CA GLY A 529 5.31 -11.42 15.76
C GLY A 529 4.80 -10.43 16.82
N THR A 530 3.59 -10.62 17.36
CA THR A 530 3.03 -9.79 18.43
C THR A 530 3.16 -10.46 19.81
N ALA A 531 2.86 -9.74 20.89
CA ALA A 531 2.80 -10.33 22.24
C ALA A 531 1.76 -11.46 22.38
N PHE A 532 0.83 -11.58 21.44
CA PHE A 532 -0.20 -12.63 21.41
C PHE A 532 0.15 -13.78 20.46
N GLU A 533 1.38 -13.83 19.94
CA GLU A 533 1.87 -14.87 19.03
C GLU A 533 1.63 -16.28 19.60
N ALA A 534 1.79 -16.48 20.91
CA ALA A 534 1.52 -17.76 21.57
C ALA A 534 0.08 -18.29 21.37
N PHE A 535 -0.87 -17.39 21.10
CA PHE A 535 -2.26 -17.72 20.89
C PHE A 535 -2.61 -17.94 19.40
N GLY A 536 -1.79 -17.52 18.43
CA GLY A 536 -2.12 -17.60 16.99
C GLY A 536 -1.08 -18.28 16.09
N ALA A 537 0.18 -18.38 16.52
CA ALA A 537 1.32 -18.76 15.67
C ALA A 537 1.22 -20.14 15.03
N GLY A 538 0.59 -21.10 15.71
CA GLY A 538 0.44 -22.46 15.17
C GLY A 538 -0.39 -22.50 13.88
N CYS A 539 -1.44 -21.68 13.78
CA CYS A 539 -2.30 -21.67 12.59
C CYS A 539 -1.74 -20.79 11.47
N GLU A 540 -1.18 -19.64 11.82
CA GLU A 540 -0.65 -18.68 10.86
C GLU A 540 0.62 -19.20 10.16
N ALA A 541 1.44 -19.98 10.87
CA ALA A 541 2.61 -20.65 10.28
C ALA A 541 2.24 -21.65 9.16
N ASP A 542 1.05 -22.25 9.24
CA ASP A 542 0.52 -23.18 8.23
C ASP A 542 -0.23 -22.44 7.09
N GLY A 543 -0.18 -21.10 7.08
CA GLY A 543 -0.84 -20.25 6.08
C GLY A 543 -2.33 -20.03 6.32
N GLY A 544 -2.82 -20.34 7.53
CA GLY A 544 -4.19 -20.12 7.96
C GLY A 544 -4.38 -18.82 8.76
N VAL A 545 -5.55 -18.70 9.38
CA VAL A 545 -5.91 -17.63 10.33
C VAL A 545 -6.59 -18.28 11.54
N ASN A 546 -6.33 -17.77 12.74
CA ASN A 546 -6.85 -18.40 13.97
C ASN A 546 -8.27 -17.91 14.32
N PRO A 547 -9.32 -18.73 14.19
CA PRO A 547 -10.69 -18.32 14.52
C PRO A 547 -10.91 -18.06 16.02
N ASN A 548 -10.04 -18.55 16.90
CA ASN A 548 -10.16 -18.37 18.34
C ASN A 548 -9.59 -17.02 18.83
N VAL A 549 -8.81 -16.32 17.99
CA VAL A 549 -8.33 -14.96 18.23
C VAL A 549 -9.04 -14.01 17.27
N SER A 550 -10.36 -13.98 17.38
CA SER A 550 -11.22 -13.19 16.51
C SER A 550 -12.40 -12.62 17.27
N ILE A 551 -12.97 -11.53 16.76
CA ILE A 551 -14.30 -11.08 17.14
C ILE A 551 -15.32 -11.82 16.27
N ASN A 552 -16.52 -12.04 16.80
CA ASN A 552 -17.62 -12.61 16.04
C ASN A 552 -18.74 -11.59 15.83
N GLY A 553 -19.54 -11.77 14.79
CA GLY A 553 -20.71 -10.96 14.50
C GLY A 553 -21.46 -11.49 13.28
N VAL A 554 -22.44 -10.76 12.78
CA VAL A 554 -23.15 -11.07 11.53
C VAL A 554 -23.06 -9.89 10.58
N ILE A 555 -22.67 -10.13 9.33
CA ILE A 555 -22.72 -9.10 8.29
C ILE A 555 -24.18 -8.95 7.85
N VAL A 556 -24.73 -7.77 8.04
CA VAL A 556 -26.14 -7.44 7.76
C VAL A 556 -26.26 -6.22 6.88
N GLY A 557 -27.35 -6.18 6.12
CA GLY A 557 -27.67 -5.12 5.18
C GLY A 557 -28.21 -5.74 3.89
N ASP A 558 -29.08 -5.00 3.20
CA ASP A 558 -29.65 -5.42 1.92
C ASP A 558 -28.84 -4.88 0.72
N GLY A 559 -27.71 -4.23 0.99
CA GLY A 559 -26.87 -3.58 -0.02
C GLY A 559 -27.32 -2.20 -0.44
N SER A 560 -28.42 -1.64 0.11
CA SER A 560 -28.84 -0.25 -0.19
C SER A 560 -27.98 0.83 0.47
N ALA A 561 -27.15 0.43 1.43
CA ALA A 561 -26.10 1.18 2.09
C ALA A 561 -24.95 0.19 2.38
N PRO A 562 -23.75 0.68 2.77
CA PRO A 562 -22.69 -0.20 3.23
C PRO A 562 -23.21 -1.24 4.22
N LEU A 563 -22.84 -2.49 4.01
CA LEU A 563 -23.13 -3.55 4.96
C LEU A 563 -22.42 -3.25 6.28
N SER A 564 -22.98 -3.72 7.39
CA SER A 564 -22.42 -3.50 8.72
C SER A 564 -22.35 -4.81 9.46
N MET A 565 -21.38 -4.93 10.37
CA MET A 565 -21.39 -6.03 11.33
C MET A 565 -22.29 -5.69 12.52
N ALA A 566 -23.26 -6.56 12.77
CA ALA A 566 -24.14 -6.48 13.93
C ALA A 566 -23.88 -7.63 14.90
N GLY A 567 -24.30 -7.45 16.16
CA GLY A 567 -24.13 -8.47 17.19
C GLY A 567 -22.67 -8.78 17.51
N ILE A 568 -21.77 -7.79 17.34
CA ILE A 568 -20.34 -7.97 17.55
C ILE A 568 -20.07 -8.36 19.00
N GLN A 569 -19.36 -9.46 19.22
CA GLN A 569 -18.81 -9.84 20.50
C GLN A 569 -17.31 -10.09 20.34
N ASP A 570 -16.54 -9.69 21.35
CA ASP A 570 -15.14 -10.09 21.50
C ASP A 570 -15.06 -11.14 22.60
N PRO A 571 -15.03 -12.44 22.26
CA PRO A 571 -14.96 -13.52 23.25
C PRO A 571 -13.62 -13.55 23.98
N THR A 572 -12.57 -12.96 23.39
CA THR A 572 -11.21 -12.97 23.94
C THR A 572 -11.00 -11.86 24.97
N GLY A 573 -11.73 -10.75 24.82
CA GLY A 573 -11.49 -9.51 25.57
C GLY A 573 -10.19 -8.80 25.20
N LEU A 574 -9.43 -9.34 24.24
CA LEU A 574 -8.13 -8.82 23.78
C LEU A 574 -8.28 -7.90 22.56
N LEU A 575 -9.40 -7.98 21.86
CA LEU A 575 -9.65 -7.34 20.57
C LEU A 575 -10.67 -6.20 20.71
N GLY A 576 -10.72 -5.54 21.87
CA GLY A 576 -11.69 -4.48 22.16
C GLY A 576 -11.64 -3.30 21.17
N GLU A 577 -10.44 -2.94 20.70
CA GLU A 577 -10.27 -1.91 19.67
C GLU A 577 -10.78 -2.38 18.30
N LEU A 578 -10.51 -3.64 17.94
CA LEU A 578 -11.03 -4.25 16.71
C LEU A 578 -12.56 -4.38 16.75
N ALA A 579 -13.14 -4.75 17.90
CA ALA A 579 -14.58 -4.81 18.11
C ALA A 579 -15.24 -3.42 17.97
N ALA A 580 -14.62 -2.38 18.55
CA ALA A 580 -15.06 -1.01 18.39
C ALA A 580 -14.98 -0.56 16.92
N LEU A 581 -13.88 -0.87 16.23
CA LEU A 581 -13.71 -0.58 14.82
C LEU A 581 -14.77 -1.29 13.97
N ALA A 582 -14.95 -2.60 14.14
CA ALA A 582 -15.91 -3.42 13.41
C ALA A 582 -17.36 -2.90 13.52
N SER A 583 -17.70 -2.22 14.62
CA SER A 583 -19.03 -1.61 14.82
C SER A 583 -19.26 -0.33 14.02
N THR A 584 -18.20 0.24 13.44
CA THR A 584 -18.22 1.53 12.74
C THR A 584 -17.79 1.44 11.27
N VAL A 585 -17.15 0.34 10.86
CA VAL A 585 -16.71 0.13 9.48
C VAL A 585 -17.85 -0.36 8.59
N GLY A 586 -17.83 0.10 7.34
CA GLY A 586 -18.70 -0.39 6.28
C GLY A 586 -18.04 -1.53 5.51
N PHE A 587 -18.85 -2.47 5.05
CA PHE A 587 -18.44 -3.57 4.19
C PHE A 587 -19.17 -3.47 2.85
N SER A 588 -18.52 -3.95 1.80
CA SER A 588 -19.14 -4.21 0.52
C SER A 588 -18.73 -5.58 0.01
N ILE A 589 -19.66 -6.25 -0.66
CA ILE A 589 -19.48 -7.59 -1.18
C ILE A 589 -19.98 -7.62 -2.63
N CYS A 590 -19.03 -7.74 -3.55
CA CYS A 590 -19.27 -7.62 -4.99
C CYS A 590 -18.77 -8.87 -5.69
N GLY A 591 -19.69 -9.78 -6.04
CA GLY A 591 -19.35 -11.13 -6.45
C GLY A 591 -18.67 -11.90 -5.32
N ASP A 592 -17.41 -12.31 -5.54
CA ASP A 592 -16.59 -13.04 -4.55
C ASP A 592 -15.63 -12.14 -3.75
N ASN A 593 -15.64 -10.83 -4.02
CA ASN A 593 -14.74 -9.86 -3.39
C ASN A 593 -15.39 -9.23 -2.16
N ILE A 594 -14.59 -9.03 -1.10
CA ILE A 594 -14.96 -8.26 0.08
C ILE A 594 -14.11 -7.00 0.14
N THR A 595 -14.74 -5.88 0.44
CA THR A 595 -14.08 -4.60 0.64
C THR A 595 -14.50 -4.00 1.98
N VAL A 596 -13.54 -3.44 2.73
CA VAL A 596 -13.77 -2.88 4.06
C VAL A 596 -13.31 -1.43 4.11
N ALA A 597 -14.18 -0.53 4.53
CA ALA A 597 -13.83 0.87 4.82
C ALA A 597 -13.30 0.99 6.25
N ALA A 598 -11.98 0.87 6.44
CA ALA A 598 -11.32 0.91 7.74
C ALA A 598 -10.14 1.88 7.72
N LEU A 599 -9.90 2.56 8.86
CA LEU A 599 -8.75 3.45 9.05
C LEU A 599 -8.63 4.59 8.01
N GLY A 600 -9.76 5.03 7.45
CA GLY A 600 -9.81 6.05 6.40
C GLY A 600 -9.51 5.55 5.00
N ASN A 601 -9.29 4.24 4.83
CA ASN A 601 -8.99 3.60 3.56
C ASN A 601 -10.06 2.59 3.16
N ILE A 602 -10.07 2.24 1.87
CA ILE A 602 -10.87 1.16 1.32
C ILE A 602 -9.93 -0.01 1.04
N ILE A 603 -10.09 -1.09 1.81
CA ILE A 603 -9.18 -2.23 1.79
C ILE A 603 -9.85 -3.36 0.99
N PRO A 604 -9.37 -3.69 -0.23
CA PRO A 604 -9.81 -4.89 -0.92
C PRO A 604 -9.20 -6.11 -0.24
N MET A 605 -10.02 -7.10 0.09
CA MET A 605 -9.57 -8.34 0.72
C MET A 605 -9.47 -9.45 -0.33
N VAL A 606 -8.38 -10.21 -0.29
CA VAL A 606 -8.13 -11.33 -1.19
C VAL A 606 -8.68 -12.61 -0.56
N GLY A 607 -9.59 -13.29 -1.27
CA GLY A 607 -10.19 -14.55 -0.83
C GLY A 607 -9.48 -15.79 -1.40
N ASN A 608 -9.36 -16.84 -0.59
CA ASN A 608 -8.83 -18.15 -1.03
C ASN A 608 -9.86 -19.29 -0.97
N GLY A 609 -11.13 -18.96 -0.71
CA GLY A 609 -12.22 -19.93 -0.55
C GLY A 609 -12.45 -20.40 0.90
N GLN A 610 -11.53 -20.10 1.82
CA GLN A 610 -11.70 -20.34 3.26
C GLN A 610 -11.86 -19.03 4.04
N PHE A 611 -11.06 -18.01 3.74
CA PHE A 611 -11.14 -16.69 4.35
C PHE A 611 -10.71 -15.61 3.36
N TRP A 612 -11.00 -14.36 3.71
CA TRP A 612 -10.51 -13.16 3.04
C TRP A 612 -9.48 -12.48 3.93
N ILE A 613 -8.39 -11.97 3.36
CA ILE A 613 -7.32 -11.29 4.10
C ILE A 613 -6.84 -10.04 3.34
N SER A 614 -6.43 -9.00 4.07
CA SER A 614 -5.82 -7.83 3.45
C SER A 614 -4.51 -8.21 2.74
N PRO A 615 -4.19 -7.63 1.57
CA PRO A 615 -2.94 -7.92 0.86
C PRO A 615 -1.72 -7.26 1.51
N ILE A 616 -1.96 -6.27 2.38
CA ILE A 616 -0.96 -5.51 3.11
C ILE A 616 -1.32 -5.44 4.60
N PRO A 617 -0.35 -5.19 5.49
CA PRO A 617 -0.61 -4.92 6.89
C PRO A 617 -1.51 -3.70 7.09
N VAL A 618 -2.35 -3.73 8.13
CA VAL A 618 -3.29 -2.65 8.47
C VAL A 618 -2.85 -1.82 9.68
N ASN A 619 -1.74 -2.19 10.33
CA ASN A 619 -1.16 -1.44 11.44
C ASN A 619 0.37 -1.52 11.45
N GLU A 620 0.99 -0.70 12.30
CA GLU A 620 2.45 -0.60 12.45
C GLU A 620 3.11 -1.90 12.96
N ASP A 621 2.32 -2.75 13.64
CA ASP A 621 2.76 -4.06 14.14
C ASP A 621 2.82 -5.13 13.03
N GLY A 622 2.50 -4.77 11.77
CA GLY A 622 2.57 -5.69 10.64
C GLY A 622 1.42 -6.68 10.55
N GLN A 623 0.32 -6.45 11.28
CA GLN A 623 -0.82 -7.36 11.31
C GLN A 623 -1.72 -7.18 10.10
N TYR A 624 -2.27 -8.28 9.57
CA TYR A 624 -3.21 -8.30 8.46
C TYR A 624 -4.65 -8.49 8.96
N LEU A 625 -5.59 -7.76 8.37
CA LEU A 625 -7.02 -7.92 8.64
C LEU A 625 -7.56 -9.12 7.88
N TRP A 626 -8.29 -10.01 8.55
CA TRP A 626 -8.93 -11.15 7.91
C TRP A 626 -10.38 -11.34 8.38
N ALA A 627 -11.20 -11.97 7.53
CA ALA A 627 -12.61 -12.23 7.78
C ALA A 627 -13.05 -13.56 7.14
N ALA A 628 -13.94 -14.31 7.80
CA ALA A 628 -14.51 -15.53 7.27
C ALA A 628 -15.86 -15.90 7.93
N PRO A 629 -16.77 -16.60 7.22
CA PRO A 629 -17.88 -17.28 7.84
C PRO A 629 -17.38 -18.27 8.90
N LEU A 630 -18.02 -18.29 10.07
CA LEU A 630 -17.66 -19.21 11.17
C LEU A 630 -17.70 -20.67 10.71
N GLY A 631 -18.64 -21.02 9.84
CA GLY A 631 -18.80 -22.37 9.29
C GLY A 631 -17.66 -22.83 8.37
N ASN A 632 -16.72 -21.95 7.99
CA ASN A 632 -15.55 -22.33 7.20
C ASN A 632 -14.47 -23.02 8.05
N PHE A 633 -14.57 -22.95 9.38
CA PHE A 633 -13.61 -23.58 10.29
C PHE A 633 -14.16 -24.91 10.84
N PRO A 634 -13.36 -25.99 10.84
CA PRO A 634 -13.74 -27.22 11.51
C PRO A 634 -13.95 -27.00 13.01
N VAL A 635 -15.00 -27.60 13.57
CA VAL A 635 -15.21 -27.63 15.02
C VAL A 635 -14.28 -28.69 15.63
N GLY A 636 -13.44 -28.27 16.56
CA GLY A 636 -12.42 -29.13 17.18
C GLY A 636 -11.84 -28.51 18.44
N CYS A 637 -10.54 -28.72 18.65
CA CYS A 637 -9.79 -28.10 19.72
C CYS A 637 -8.41 -27.63 19.24
N ALA A 638 -8.17 -26.31 19.32
CA ALA A 638 -6.90 -25.69 18.95
C ALA A 638 -5.95 -25.49 20.13
N ASP A 639 -6.34 -25.87 21.36
CA ASP A 639 -5.46 -25.83 22.53
C ASP A 639 -4.60 -27.11 22.61
N PRO A 640 -3.26 -27.02 22.45
CA PRO A 640 -2.37 -28.18 22.55
C PRO A 640 -2.35 -28.85 23.94
N ALA A 641 -2.84 -28.17 24.99
CA ALA A 641 -2.90 -28.71 26.34
C ALA A 641 -4.18 -29.52 26.62
N ALA A 642 -5.17 -29.49 25.73
CA ALA A 642 -6.41 -30.25 25.90
C ALA A 642 -6.22 -31.73 25.52
N ASN A 643 -7.02 -32.60 26.15
CA ASN A 643 -6.94 -34.06 25.93
C ASN A 643 -7.31 -34.50 24.50
N ASN A 644 -8.04 -33.65 23.77
CA ASN A 644 -8.56 -33.92 22.45
C ASN A 644 -8.14 -32.86 21.42
N PHE A 645 -6.92 -32.31 21.55
CA PHE A 645 -6.31 -31.43 20.55
C PHE A 645 -6.41 -32.04 19.13
N SER A 646 -6.88 -31.25 18.18
CA SER A 646 -7.07 -31.67 16.79
C SER A 646 -6.18 -30.90 15.81
N SER A 647 -6.23 -29.58 15.84
CA SER A 647 -5.48 -28.70 14.92
C SER A 647 -5.43 -27.28 15.45
N PRO A 648 -4.31 -26.54 15.28
CA PRO A 648 -4.20 -25.16 15.75
C PRO A 648 -5.14 -24.18 15.03
N CYS A 649 -5.72 -24.57 13.89
CA CYS A 649 -6.67 -23.76 13.12
C CYS A 649 -8.14 -24.09 13.39
N ASP A 650 -8.44 -25.06 14.25
CA ASP A 650 -9.82 -25.46 14.52
C ASP A 650 -10.52 -24.47 15.45
N LEU A 651 -11.84 -24.38 15.33
CA LEU A 651 -12.67 -23.61 16.25
C LEU A 651 -12.85 -24.39 17.56
N SER A 652 -12.31 -23.87 18.67
CA SER A 652 -12.19 -24.52 19.99
C SER A 652 -13.50 -24.61 20.78
N LEU A 653 -14.55 -25.18 20.19
CA LEU A 653 -15.84 -25.41 20.87
C LEU A 653 -15.96 -26.80 21.52
N ALA A 654 -14.98 -27.68 21.33
CA ALA A 654 -15.04 -29.06 21.80
C ALA A 654 -13.88 -29.48 22.71
N CYS A 655 -13.05 -28.54 23.20
CA CYS A 655 -11.93 -28.87 24.08
C CYS A 655 -12.41 -29.51 25.40
N THR A 656 -11.74 -30.59 25.82
CA THR A 656 -11.99 -31.27 27.09
C THR A 656 -10.72 -31.35 27.93
N TYR A 657 -10.89 -31.19 29.25
CA TYR A 657 -9.82 -31.19 30.24
C TYR A 657 -10.16 -32.14 31.39
N ASP A 658 -9.15 -32.80 31.94
CA ASP A 658 -9.34 -33.71 33.07
C ASP A 658 -9.46 -32.94 34.37
N VAL A 659 -10.57 -33.14 35.09
CA VAL A 659 -10.81 -32.57 36.42
C VAL A 659 -10.97 -33.69 37.43
N SER A 660 -10.11 -33.72 38.44
CA SER A 660 -10.20 -34.67 39.56
C SER A 660 -11.03 -34.10 40.72
N PHE A 661 -12.01 -34.86 41.17
CA PHE A 661 -12.89 -34.54 42.31
C PHE A 661 -12.60 -35.50 43.45
N ALA A 662 -12.59 -34.98 44.67
CA ALA A 662 -12.38 -35.77 45.89
C ALA A 662 -13.38 -35.37 46.99
N VAL A 663 -13.93 -36.34 47.73
CA VAL A 663 -14.79 -36.11 48.90
C VAL A 663 -14.41 -37.03 50.06
N ASP A 664 -14.22 -36.46 51.24
CA ASP A 664 -14.04 -37.19 52.49
C ASP A 664 -15.41 -37.52 53.10
N MET A 665 -15.65 -38.82 53.27
CA MET A 665 -16.91 -39.35 53.79
C MET A 665 -16.89 -39.57 55.31
N ALA A 666 -15.81 -39.25 56.03
CA ALA A 666 -15.69 -39.46 57.48
C ALA A 666 -16.78 -38.75 58.31
N GLY A 667 -17.35 -37.66 57.78
CA GLY A 667 -18.45 -36.92 58.39
C GLY A 667 -19.86 -37.49 58.15
N TYR A 668 -20.01 -38.54 57.34
CA TYR A 668 -21.31 -39.12 57.01
C TYR A 668 -21.72 -40.23 57.99
N ASP A 669 -22.75 -39.97 58.80
CA ASP A 669 -23.22 -40.89 59.86
C ASP A 669 -24.08 -42.08 59.34
N GLY A 670 -24.35 -42.15 58.03
CA GLY A 670 -25.16 -43.19 57.39
C GLY A 670 -24.34 -44.40 56.90
N SER A 671 -25.02 -45.50 56.55
CA SER A 671 -24.38 -46.61 55.82
C SER A 671 -24.51 -46.39 54.33
N TYR A 672 -23.42 -46.55 53.57
CA TYR A 672 -23.38 -46.44 52.12
C TYR A 672 -22.59 -47.59 51.49
N GLY A 673 -22.93 -47.95 50.25
CA GLY A 673 -22.19 -48.92 49.44
C GLY A 673 -21.34 -48.29 48.34
N MET A 674 -21.80 -47.19 47.75
CA MET A 674 -21.15 -46.48 46.66
C MET A 674 -21.25 -44.97 46.85
N VAL A 675 -20.15 -44.27 46.60
CA VAL A 675 -20.11 -42.80 46.50
C VAL A 675 -20.14 -42.44 45.01
N ASN A 676 -20.98 -41.48 44.65
CA ASN A 676 -21.19 -41.08 43.26
C ASN A 676 -21.05 -39.56 43.12
N LEU A 677 -20.38 -39.17 42.02
CA LEU A 677 -20.34 -37.79 41.56
C LEU A 677 -21.49 -37.57 40.56
N ASN A 678 -22.39 -36.65 40.89
CA ASN A 678 -23.55 -36.35 40.07
C ASN A 678 -23.54 -34.89 39.65
N GLY A 679 -23.73 -34.60 38.38
CA GLY A 679 -23.68 -33.23 37.92
C GLY A 679 -24.31 -32.96 36.56
N SER A 680 -24.27 -31.70 36.19
CA SER A 680 -24.72 -31.19 34.88
C SER A 680 -24.10 -31.96 33.70
N PHE A 681 -22.85 -32.37 33.80
CA PHE A 681 -22.10 -33.07 32.74
C PHE A 681 -22.49 -34.53 32.52
N ASN A 682 -23.12 -35.19 33.50
CA ASN A 682 -23.62 -36.57 33.37
C ASN A 682 -25.15 -36.66 33.43
N GLY A 683 -25.84 -35.53 33.29
CA GLY A 683 -27.30 -35.46 33.32
C GLY A 683 -27.90 -35.84 34.67
N TRP A 684 -27.16 -35.65 35.77
CA TRP A 684 -27.56 -36.03 37.14
C TRP A 684 -27.85 -37.53 37.31
N CYS A 685 -27.14 -38.37 36.55
CA CYS A 685 -27.32 -39.83 36.58
C CYS A 685 -26.69 -40.46 37.84
N GLY A 686 -27.56 -40.87 38.77
CA GLY A 686 -27.21 -41.25 40.15
C GLY A 686 -26.04 -42.23 40.32
N ASP A 687 -25.86 -43.17 39.39
CA ASP A 687 -24.84 -44.22 39.45
C ASP A 687 -23.88 -44.24 38.25
N CYS A 688 -23.93 -43.24 37.36
CA CYS A 688 -23.12 -43.22 36.13
C CYS A 688 -21.64 -42.86 36.38
N THR A 689 -21.32 -42.16 37.46
CA THR A 689 -19.95 -41.74 37.80
C THR A 689 -19.62 -42.18 39.23
N PRO A 690 -19.34 -43.48 39.45
CA PRO A 690 -18.88 -43.97 40.75
C PRO A 690 -17.48 -43.44 41.05
N MET A 691 -17.24 -43.13 42.32
CA MET A 691 -15.94 -42.71 42.85
C MET A 691 -15.27 -43.91 43.55
N SER A 692 -13.94 -43.96 43.55
CA SER A 692 -13.17 -45.00 44.22
C SER A 692 -12.36 -44.43 45.38
N ASP A 693 -12.18 -45.25 46.42
CA ASP A 693 -11.32 -45.03 47.58
C ASP A 693 -10.31 -46.19 47.54
N ASP A 694 -9.34 -46.06 46.61
CA ASP A 694 -8.45 -47.17 46.24
C ASP A 694 -7.33 -47.39 47.28
N ASP A 695 -7.00 -46.37 48.07
CA ASP A 695 -6.01 -46.44 49.16
C ASP A 695 -6.64 -46.69 50.55
N GLY A 696 -7.96 -46.54 50.67
CA GLY A 696 -8.74 -46.92 51.85
C GLY A 696 -8.66 -45.89 52.98
N ASP A 697 -8.34 -44.64 52.66
CA ASP A 697 -8.24 -43.54 53.63
C ASP A 697 -9.60 -42.89 53.95
N GLY A 698 -10.65 -43.24 53.19
CA GLY A 698 -12.00 -42.71 53.35
C GLY A 698 -12.32 -41.52 52.44
N VAL A 699 -11.38 -41.10 51.61
CA VAL A 699 -11.53 -40.11 50.56
C VAL A 699 -11.83 -40.83 49.24
N TYR A 700 -12.92 -40.42 48.61
CA TYR A 700 -13.35 -40.99 47.34
C TYR A 700 -12.99 -40.03 46.21
N GLU A 701 -12.36 -40.54 45.16
CA GLU A 701 -11.83 -39.77 44.04
C GLU A 701 -12.41 -40.21 42.70
N VAL A 702 -12.46 -39.28 41.74
CA VAL A 702 -12.72 -39.58 40.32
C VAL A 702 -12.20 -38.46 39.43
N THR A 703 -11.62 -38.82 38.29
CA THR A 703 -11.26 -37.87 37.23
C THR A 703 -12.29 -37.93 36.09
N VAL A 704 -12.79 -36.77 35.67
CA VAL A 704 -13.76 -36.65 34.58
C VAL A 704 -13.24 -35.66 33.55
N ALA A 705 -13.28 -36.03 32.27
CA ALA A 705 -13.01 -35.12 31.16
C ALA A 705 -14.21 -34.18 30.97
N LEU A 706 -14.00 -32.89 31.21
CA LEU A 706 -15.04 -31.86 31.21
C LEU A 706 -14.75 -30.76 30.18
N PRO A 707 -15.77 -30.17 29.55
CA PRO A 707 -15.61 -28.97 28.72
C PRO A 707 -15.31 -27.74 29.58
N LEU A 708 -14.81 -26.67 28.96
CA LEU A 708 -14.64 -25.37 29.63
C LEU A 708 -15.98 -24.81 30.14
N GLY A 709 -15.88 -24.08 31.25
CA GLY A 709 -16.99 -23.34 31.85
C GLY A 709 -17.51 -23.93 33.16
N THR A 710 -18.56 -23.30 33.68
CA THR A 710 -19.09 -23.64 35.00
C THR A 710 -19.98 -24.88 34.97
N ILE A 711 -19.63 -25.86 35.78
CA ILE A 711 -20.42 -27.06 36.03
C ILE A 711 -21.10 -27.01 37.40
N GLU A 712 -22.29 -27.61 37.49
CA GLU A 712 -22.92 -27.98 38.75
C GLU A 712 -22.66 -29.45 39.08
N TYR A 713 -22.42 -29.76 40.35
CA TYR A 713 -22.26 -31.12 40.83
C TYR A 713 -22.67 -31.30 42.30
N LYS A 714 -22.78 -32.57 42.72
CA LYS A 714 -23.02 -33.03 44.10
C LYS A 714 -22.36 -34.37 44.33
N PHE A 715 -21.93 -34.60 45.57
CA PHE A 715 -21.68 -35.94 46.05
C PHE A 715 -22.98 -36.57 46.54
N THR A 716 -23.16 -37.85 46.24
CA THR A 716 -24.34 -38.63 46.63
C THR A 716 -23.90 -40.03 47.00
N VAL A 717 -24.76 -40.75 47.71
CA VAL A 717 -24.53 -42.16 48.04
C VAL A 717 -25.63 -43.05 47.48
N ASP A 718 -25.23 -44.25 47.03
CA ASP A 718 -26.10 -45.32 46.54
C ASP A 718 -27.18 -44.83 45.56
N GLY A 719 -26.78 -44.05 44.54
CA GLY A 719 -27.68 -43.60 43.47
C GLY A 719 -28.86 -42.75 43.94
N TRP A 720 -28.57 -41.67 44.69
CA TRP A 720 -29.54 -40.75 45.32
C TRP A 720 -30.27 -41.29 46.56
N THR A 721 -29.75 -42.33 47.22
CA THR A 721 -30.30 -42.79 48.51
C THR A 721 -30.09 -41.73 49.59
N ASP A 722 -28.94 -41.05 49.57
CA ASP A 722 -28.71 -39.79 50.28
C ASP A 722 -27.85 -38.85 49.42
N GLN A 723 -27.88 -37.56 49.75
CA GLN A 723 -27.22 -36.49 49.00
C GLN A 723 -26.83 -35.34 49.91
N GLU A 724 -25.85 -34.55 49.49
CA GLU A 724 -25.51 -33.32 50.19
C GLU A 724 -26.67 -32.30 50.15
N ASN A 725 -26.93 -31.64 51.29
CA ASN A 725 -27.96 -30.61 51.45
C ASN A 725 -27.37 -29.27 51.92
N PHE A 726 -26.96 -28.43 50.98
CA PHE A 726 -26.38 -27.11 51.25
C PHE A 726 -27.42 -26.02 51.51
N THR A 727 -27.02 -24.98 52.24
CA THR A 727 -27.82 -23.77 52.44
C THR A 727 -27.55 -22.80 51.28
N PRO A 728 -28.58 -22.17 50.68
CA PRO A 728 -28.36 -21.14 49.66
C PRO A 728 -27.38 -20.06 50.12
N GLY A 729 -26.28 -19.87 49.40
CA GLY A 729 -25.26 -18.85 49.67
C GLY A 729 -23.94 -19.36 50.26
N ASP A 730 -23.77 -20.68 50.45
CA ASP A 730 -22.49 -21.26 50.83
C ASP A 730 -21.44 -21.08 49.70
N ALA A 731 -20.17 -20.88 50.06
CA ALA A 731 -19.12 -20.36 49.15
C ALA A 731 -18.86 -21.20 47.89
N CYS A 732 -19.05 -22.51 47.97
CA CYS A 732 -18.85 -23.44 46.85
C CYS A 732 -20.15 -23.75 46.09
N THR A 733 -21.26 -23.11 46.43
CA THR A 733 -22.59 -23.45 45.90
C THR A 733 -23.22 -22.34 45.08
N SER A 734 -24.08 -22.75 44.16
CA SER A 734 -25.02 -21.86 43.49
C SER A 734 -26.44 -22.41 43.64
N THR A 735 -27.42 -21.52 43.78
CA THR A 735 -28.84 -21.89 43.77
C THR A 735 -29.42 -21.64 42.37
N ILE A 736 -29.57 -22.71 41.60
CA ILE A 736 -30.06 -22.70 40.22
C ILE A 736 -31.33 -23.57 40.17
N ASP A 737 -32.39 -23.07 39.54
CA ASP A 737 -33.69 -23.76 39.42
C ASP A 737 -34.31 -24.27 40.73
N GLY A 738 -33.94 -23.66 41.85
CA GLY A 738 -34.43 -24.02 43.20
C GLY A 738 -33.63 -25.11 43.91
N PHE A 739 -32.52 -25.58 43.32
CA PHE A 739 -31.58 -26.52 43.94
C PHE A 739 -30.29 -25.80 44.30
N THR A 740 -29.76 -26.08 45.49
CA THR A 740 -28.43 -25.62 45.90
C THR A 740 -27.43 -26.74 45.67
N ASN A 741 -26.58 -26.57 44.66
CA ASN A 741 -25.58 -27.53 44.21
C ASN A 741 -24.18 -26.93 44.31
N ARG A 742 -23.13 -27.76 44.34
CA ARG A 742 -21.75 -27.28 44.23
C ARG A 742 -21.50 -26.76 42.81
N THR A 743 -20.63 -25.76 42.66
CA THR A 743 -20.24 -25.20 41.36
C THR A 743 -18.73 -25.10 41.23
N HIS A 744 -18.21 -25.45 40.05
CA HIS A 744 -16.79 -25.33 39.70
C HIS A 744 -16.64 -24.78 38.29
N ASP A 745 -15.67 -23.89 38.06
CA ASP A 745 -15.38 -23.28 36.75
C ASP A 745 -14.15 -23.94 36.12
N VAL A 746 -14.37 -24.72 35.06
CA VAL A 746 -13.31 -25.47 34.38
C VAL A 746 -12.55 -24.51 33.45
N ALA A 747 -11.29 -24.23 33.79
CA ALA A 747 -10.38 -23.38 33.00
C ALA A 747 -9.22 -24.16 32.34
N GLY A 748 -9.11 -25.45 32.64
CA GLY A 748 -8.02 -26.33 32.20
C GLY A 748 -7.98 -27.61 33.05
N SER A 749 -7.05 -28.52 32.75
CA SER A 749 -6.91 -29.75 33.54
C SER A 749 -6.47 -29.41 34.96
N SER A 750 -7.16 -29.98 35.97
CA SER A 750 -6.96 -29.60 37.37
C SER A 750 -7.35 -30.73 38.35
N ALA A 751 -6.85 -30.64 39.58
CA ALA A 751 -7.32 -31.46 40.69
C ALA A 751 -7.91 -30.52 41.75
N LEU A 752 -9.13 -30.81 42.19
CA LEU A 752 -9.82 -30.01 43.20
C LEU A 752 -9.42 -30.44 44.62
N ASP A 753 -9.50 -29.51 45.56
CA ASP A 753 -9.27 -29.80 46.97
C ASP A 753 -10.25 -30.87 47.49
N VAL A 754 -9.77 -31.70 48.42
CA VAL A 754 -10.61 -32.66 49.15
C VAL A 754 -11.59 -31.89 50.03
N VAL A 755 -12.89 -32.15 49.87
CA VAL A 755 -13.96 -31.50 50.64
C VAL A 755 -14.68 -32.49 51.55
N CYS A 756 -15.17 -32.01 52.69
CA CYS A 756 -15.91 -32.89 53.60
C CYS A 756 -17.34 -33.03 53.10
N TRP A 757 -17.95 -34.20 53.34
CA TRP A 757 -19.37 -34.41 53.12
C TRP A 757 -20.21 -33.27 53.75
N GLU A 758 -21.11 -32.66 52.97
CA GLU A 758 -21.93 -31.51 53.36
C GLU A 758 -21.14 -30.24 53.75
N SER A 759 -19.89 -30.09 53.32
CA SER A 759 -19.06 -28.90 53.56
C SER A 759 -18.52 -28.27 52.28
N CYS A 760 -18.62 -26.94 52.19
CA CYS A 760 -17.95 -26.16 51.14
C CYS A 760 -16.49 -25.85 51.42
N GLU A 761 -16.05 -26.04 52.66
CA GLU A 761 -14.64 -25.85 53.01
C GLU A 761 -13.88 -27.14 52.72
N ALA A 762 -12.65 -26.99 52.21
CA ALA A 762 -11.71 -28.09 52.13
C ALA A 762 -11.63 -28.75 53.52
N CYS A 763 -11.63 -30.09 53.54
CA CYS A 763 -11.42 -30.78 54.80
C CYS A 763 -10.07 -30.36 55.38
N PRO A 764 -9.93 -30.24 56.71
CA PRO A 764 -8.61 -30.37 57.29
C PRO A 764 -8.15 -31.78 56.92
N THR A 765 -7.25 -31.91 55.94
CA THR A 765 -6.80 -33.23 55.53
C THR A 765 -6.11 -33.87 56.73
N GLN A 766 -6.43 -35.14 56.93
CA GLN A 766 -5.77 -35.97 57.92
C GLN A 766 -4.49 -36.47 57.27
N GLY A 767 -3.38 -36.15 57.91
CA GLY A 767 -2.07 -36.46 57.37
C GLY A 767 -1.02 -35.92 58.32
N CYS A 768 0.24 -36.19 58.03
CA CYS A 768 1.28 -35.78 58.93
C CYS A 768 1.40 -34.25 58.87
N THR A 769 1.10 -33.58 59.98
CA THR A 769 1.16 -32.10 60.06
C THR A 769 2.54 -31.59 60.46
N ASP A 770 3.47 -32.48 60.76
CA ASP A 770 4.82 -32.13 61.17
C ASP A 770 5.79 -32.22 59.99
N PRO A 771 6.29 -31.09 59.45
CA PRO A 771 7.26 -31.07 58.35
C PRO A 771 8.60 -31.71 58.71
N ALA A 772 8.80 -32.13 59.97
CA ALA A 772 9.92 -32.94 60.37
C ALA A 772 9.77 -34.43 59.99
N PHE A 773 8.69 -34.87 59.34
CA PHE A 773 8.45 -36.27 58.95
C PHE A 773 8.21 -36.42 57.44
N ALA A 774 8.64 -37.54 56.87
CA ALA A 774 8.63 -37.80 55.42
C ALA A 774 7.20 -37.91 54.87
N GLU A 775 6.25 -38.27 55.73
CA GLU A 775 4.83 -38.32 55.41
C GLU A 775 4.15 -36.95 55.48
N PHE A 776 4.90 -35.85 55.71
CA PHE A 776 4.34 -34.50 55.84
C PHE A 776 3.45 -34.15 54.65
N ASP A 777 2.17 -33.96 54.94
CA ASP A 777 1.20 -33.43 53.98
C ASP A 777 1.06 -31.92 54.26
N PRO A 778 1.49 -31.05 53.33
CA PRO A 778 1.38 -29.60 53.51
C PRO A 778 -0.07 -29.11 53.56
N TYR A 779 -1.05 -29.94 53.19
CA TYR A 779 -2.47 -29.65 53.28
C TYR A 779 -3.10 -30.18 54.57
N ALA A 780 -2.38 -31.02 55.33
CA ALA A 780 -2.89 -31.60 56.56
C ALA A 780 -3.08 -30.55 57.66
N GLY A 781 -4.32 -30.46 58.14
CA GLY A 781 -4.72 -29.59 59.26
C GLY A 781 -4.80 -30.33 60.59
N ILE A 782 -4.81 -31.67 60.56
CA ILE A 782 -5.00 -32.54 61.73
C ILE A 782 -4.04 -33.73 61.59
N ASP A 783 -3.15 -33.90 62.57
CA ASP A 783 -2.26 -35.07 62.64
C ASP A 783 -3.08 -36.32 62.96
N ASP A 784 -3.13 -37.23 61.99
CA ASP A 784 -3.80 -38.52 62.07
C ASP A 784 -2.88 -39.63 62.61
N GLY A 785 -1.64 -39.27 62.95
CA GLY A 785 -0.61 -40.19 63.39
C GLY A 785 0.15 -40.84 62.24
N SER A 786 0.00 -40.37 60.99
CA SER A 786 0.81 -40.81 59.86
C SER A 786 2.26 -40.30 59.93
N CYS A 787 2.59 -39.36 60.81
CA CYS A 787 3.97 -38.93 61.13
C CYS A 787 4.79 -40.07 61.77
N GLN A 788 5.26 -41.01 60.96
CA GLN A 788 5.94 -42.21 61.43
C GLN A 788 7.45 -42.14 61.18
N ASN A 789 7.87 -41.57 60.04
CA ASN A 789 9.28 -41.52 59.65
C ASN A 789 9.81 -40.10 59.72
N LEU A 790 10.62 -39.79 60.73
CA LEU A 790 11.28 -38.49 60.84
C LEU A 790 12.16 -38.24 59.60
N VAL A 791 12.07 -37.06 59.00
CA VAL A 791 12.99 -36.57 57.98
C VAL A 791 14.39 -36.52 58.58
N VAL A 792 15.23 -37.42 58.09
CA VAL A 792 16.67 -37.39 58.27
C VAL A 792 17.23 -36.89 56.95
N ALA A 793 17.46 -35.58 56.90
CA ALA A 793 18.10 -34.91 55.79
C ALA A 793 19.54 -35.40 55.62
N GLY A 794 19.90 -35.76 54.40
CA GLY A 794 21.24 -36.14 54.00
C GLY A 794 21.23 -36.95 52.72
N CYS A 795 22.41 -37.27 52.19
CA CYS A 795 22.45 -37.97 50.93
C CYS A 795 21.84 -39.39 51.00
N VAL A 796 20.79 -39.65 50.21
CA VAL A 796 20.07 -40.95 50.17
C VAL A 796 20.60 -41.93 49.12
N TYR A 797 21.54 -41.50 48.27
CA TYR A 797 22.08 -42.34 47.20
C TYR A 797 23.30 -43.14 47.70
N GLU A 798 23.21 -44.47 47.75
CA GLU A 798 24.32 -45.36 48.15
C GLU A 798 25.62 -45.13 47.36
N ALA A 799 25.52 -44.57 46.15
CA ALA A 799 26.65 -44.27 45.28
C ALA A 799 27.39 -42.97 45.64
N ALA A 800 26.84 -42.11 46.50
CA ALA A 800 27.52 -40.90 46.95
C ALA A 800 28.53 -41.20 48.06
N THR A 801 29.65 -40.46 48.06
CA THR A 801 30.69 -40.60 49.08
C THR A 801 30.26 -40.19 50.47
N ASN A 802 29.24 -39.35 50.56
CA ASN A 802 28.60 -38.92 51.80
C ASN A 802 27.20 -39.53 51.98
N PHE A 803 26.91 -40.66 51.33
CA PHE A 803 25.68 -41.44 51.58
C PHE A 803 25.44 -41.65 53.07
N ASN A 804 24.26 -41.26 53.53
CA ASN A 804 23.80 -41.50 54.88
C ASN A 804 22.71 -42.60 54.85
N PRO A 805 23.00 -43.82 55.34
CA PRO A 805 22.01 -44.91 55.35
C PRO A 805 20.83 -44.68 56.29
N LEU A 806 20.87 -43.61 57.10
CA LEU A 806 19.74 -43.18 57.91
C LEU A 806 18.95 -42.05 57.26
N ALA A 807 19.45 -41.44 56.19
CA ALA A 807 18.74 -40.40 55.48
C ALA A 807 17.58 -40.97 54.67
N ASN A 808 16.44 -40.30 54.74
CA ASN A 808 15.23 -40.61 53.98
C ASN A 808 14.74 -39.41 53.16
N ASP A 809 15.47 -38.30 53.20
CA ASP A 809 15.20 -37.09 52.43
C ASP A 809 16.54 -36.53 51.93
N ASP A 810 16.65 -36.32 50.62
CA ASP A 810 17.87 -35.80 50.01
C ASP A 810 17.90 -34.28 50.16
N ASP A 811 18.85 -33.78 50.95
CA ASP A 811 19.05 -32.35 51.16
C ASP A 811 19.91 -31.69 50.08
N GLY A 812 20.20 -32.42 48.99
CA GLY A 812 21.04 -31.98 47.90
C GLY A 812 22.52 -31.93 48.27
N SER A 813 22.91 -32.50 49.42
CA SER A 813 24.31 -32.53 49.85
C SER A 813 25.12 -33.64 49.18
N CYS A 814 24.52 -34.54 48.40
CA CYS A 814 25.21 -35.69 47.81
C CYS A 814 26.50 -35.33 47.03
N GLU A 815 27.64 -35.78 47.55
CA GLU A 815 28.96 -35.63 46.94
C GLU A 815 29.35 -36.96 46.29
N PHE A 816 29.37 -37.00 44.96
CA PHE A 816 29.87 -38.14 44.21
C PHE A 816 31.34 -37.87 43.86
N GLU A 817 32.27 -38.74 44.29
CA GLU A 817 33.69 -38.57 43.92
C GLU A 817 33.86 -38.87 42.43
N ASP A 818 34.35 -37.88 41.71
CA ASP A 818 34.57 -37.90 40.27
C ASP A 818 35.79 -38.79 39.95
N GLY A 819 35.50 -40.08 39.84
CA GLY A 819 36.49 -41.15 39.98
C GLY A 819 36.38 -42.26 38.94
N GLY A 820 36.09 -41.90 37.69
CA GLY A 820 36.48 -42.69 36.52
C GLY A 820 35.67 -43.96 36.26
N ASN A 821 34.74 -43.79 35.31
CA ASN A 821 34.10 -44.78 34.45
C ASN A 821 32.69 -45.20 34.88
N ASN A 822 31.74 -44.74 34.06
CA ASN A 822 30.34 -45.14 33.92
C ASN A 822 29.36 -44.43 34.87
N ASP A 823 28.42 -43.59 34.45
CA ASP A 823 28.11 -42.79 33.25
C ASP A 823 26.79 -42.13 33.69
N CYS A 824 26.56 -40.83 33.42
CA CYS A 824 25.29 -40.21 33.80
C CYS A 824 24.14 -41.07 33.24
N PRO A 825 23.25 -41.67 34.07
CA PRO A 825 22.20 -42.55 33.56
C PRO A 825 21.24 -41.85 32.59
N ALA A 826 21.27 -40.52 32.58
CA ALA A 826 20.51 -39.65 31.70
C ALA A 826 21.30 -39.14 30.48
N ASP A 827 22.59 -39.48 30.34
CA ASP A 827 23.38 -39.28 29.12
C ASP A 827 23.13 -40.50 28.23
N LEU A 828 22.03 -40.41 27.47
CA LEU A 828 21.47 -41.49 26.67
C LEU A 828 22.25 -41.69 25.37
N ASP A 829 22.96 -40.67 24.89
CA ASP A 829 23.84 -40.79 23.72
C ASP A 829 25.31 -41.08 24.04
N GLN A 830 25.67 -41.08 25.33
CA GLN A 830 27.00 -41.39 25.86
C GLN A 830 28.08 -40.40 25.38
N ASP A 831 27.70 -39.14 25.16
CA ASP A 831 28.64 -38.10 24.74
C ASP A 831 29.44 -37.48 25.91
N GLY A 832 29.11 -37.89 27.14
CA GLY A 832 29.73 -37.44 28.38
C GLY A 832 29.03 -36.24 29.01
N THR A 833 27.88 -35.80 28.47
CA THR A 833 27.06 -34.72 28.99
C THR A 833 25.56 -35.05 28.93
N VAL A 834 24.77 -34.59 29.90
CA VAL A 834 23.30 -34.68 29.83
C VAL A 834 22.77 -33.38 29.24
N ALA A 835 22.36 -33.41 27.98
CA ALA A 835 21.91 -32.25 27.22
C ALA A 835 20.50 -32.44 26.64
N THR A 836 19.99 -31.43 25.95
CA THR A 836 18.68 -31.50 25.29
C THR A 836 18.61 -32.64 24.27
N ALA A 837 19.76 -33.05 23.72
CA ALA A 837 19.86 -34.20 22.83
C ALA A 837 19.43 -35.51 23.51
N ASP A 838 19.88 -35.76 24.74
CA ASP A 838 19.47 -36.92 25.53
C ASP A 838 17.99 -36.88 25.88
N LEU A 839 17.48 -35.70 26.22
CA LEU A 839 16.06 -35.51 26.49
C LEU A 839 15.21 -35.82 25.24
N LEU A 840 15.67 -35.43 24.06
CA LEU A 840 15.00 -35.75 22.79
C LEU A 840 15.08 -37.25 22.48
N LEU A 841 16.19 -37.92 22.81
CA LEU A 841 16.32 -39.37 22.72
C LEU A 841 15.35 -40.09 23.66
N PHE A 842 15.25 -39.63 24.92
CA PHE A 842 14.28 -40.15 25.89
C PHE A 842 12.84 -40.00 25.37
N LEU A 843 12.47 -38.78 24.95
CA LEU A 843 11.13 -38.48 24.45
C LEU A 843 10.79 -39.25 23.16
N SER A 844 11.79 -39.58 22.33
CA SER A 844 11.59 -40.39 21.14
C SER A 844 11.25 -41.86 21.45
N GLY A 845 11.72 -42.37 22.60
CA GLY A 845 11.38 -43.70 23.12
C GLY A 845 10.18 -43.71 24.06
N PHE A 846 9.77 -42.54 24.56
CA PHE A 846 8.67 -42.39 25.49
C PHE A 846 7.35 -42.83 24.85
N GLY A 847 6.66 -43.78 25.50
CA GLY A 847 5.44 -44.39 25.00
C GLY A 847 5.64 -45.62 24.09
N GLN A 848 6.87 -46.04 23.80
CA GLN A 848 7.10 -47.33 23.14
C GLN A 848 6.96 -48.48 24.15
N SER A 849 6.24 -49.54 23.76
CA SER A 849 6.09 -50.73 24.60
C SER A 849 7.38 -51.56 24.62
N CYS A 850 8.03 -51.63 25.78
CA CYS A 850 9.12 -52.58 26.03
C CYS A 850 8.54 -53.97 26.35
N ASN A 851 9.20 -55.05 25.91
CA ASN A 851 8.90 -56.41 26.38
C ASN A 851 9.71 -56.76 27.62
#